data_AF-A0AAN4WIQ5-F1
#
_entry.id   AF-A0AAN4WIQ5-F1
#
_cell.length_a   1.000
_cell.length_b   1.000
_cell.length_c   1.000
_cell.angle_alpha   90.00
_cell.angle_beta   90.00
_cell.angle_gamma   90.00
#
_symmetry.space_group_name_H-M   'P 1'
#
loop_
_entity.id
_entity.type
_entity.pdbx_description
1 polymer ?
#
loop_
_entity_poly.entity_id
_entity_poly.type
_entity_poly.pdbx_seq_one_letter_code
_entity_poly.pdbx_strand_id
1 'polypeptide(L)'
;MKRDLIYSLLCMLFICFTACEDEPLGEEDDFTPGAKSTVTAIVEFKPLVPALNGASRTAGDAIKVINDLWVLLYSEDGNLVEMKKFEGLQPIPVNREDLKPGEPYAESETSRVSFRLVVPQGRYYVYAVANLDLDHPKYEASIQTREGLKGISFDWDTKEIANNSQMFGHFSVDEKVLAKEESVLINKNTAKLHAWVRRAASKVTVAYDASGLNEGVFVYLKSVQIRDIPKTCFLGNTNKIEEQGDLIEGEIIRYYEGEKPTFNENYDARLSSGKFTYGEHGETSDALFFFENMQGGGDDMPDKRQDADGKEGLDYPGLPGAPTYRPKDGVPCGTYIEVDAYYVSINSEKVGSGPIKYRFMLGKNVTTDYNAERNYHYKLTLVLKNFANDVDWHIEYEEEVPGIEVPQPYYISYLYNRTMDFPLKINTAGAELISLDARIIFNNWAPEGASTLDYAHDYDYAVTPTAENNAPWNGFLSLRKTTAKVLTVDEKQASEAAGVEYVGTKEKDLGNKLYYEKENRGIRKYSVTKGQIDYIDDKDGNYSIKPTEGNKTVNVMVPMYTRAKQMIATTAYTGNNPYVAYQRRAEVEFTAEIKFDDERGVQTLKDTAKIFQVRRVVNPKGIYRSADNSESFDVKLMRLPKEEAEEFEVFPSEGPWRAYIPQEVDGLPFKGDDFITFNGGQKEVTGKTGSPIEFRVNFPKRPNEGEGYHTVIRVDYHNYTCQHLIFVTRGEAPVQLVDNGAKWHISNLVSETQEAANPLDEGSLFRFNNLEQPIASSNQENSRSPWTNVKKEDFKNAKDKLFTIVGSEKTLRWEEINAGTSNTSPTWKVKLGDGVRIAKYEDYKALFDDKNIQQGYGVLYGDEANATCTKIQDVYEYRVGADGKRVSGYGMRGCFVYNKSNGKHVFFPVGASGYGHRRNYDYEPWGGTPFNANTNARGVLRYASGRIDYYPSPKSNPLFYDLFRRPGAIYWLNNKVNPGSIVAWDINYFTFDFNSLDHANVFPKDGGGDGKSDACFIRCVED
;
A
#
# COMPACT_ATOMS: atom_id res chain seq x y z
N MET A 1 15.73 89.58 -63.71
CA MET A 1 16.70 90.52 -64.30
C MET A 1 18.00 89.75 -64.54
N LYS A 2 18.45 89.62 -65.80
CA LYS A 2 19.53 88.69 -66.25
C LYS A 2 19.20 87.20 -66.05
N ARG A 3 19.86 86.23 -66.69
CA ARG A 3 20.49 86.05 -68.04
C ARG A 3 20.68 84.51 -68.16
N ASP A 4 20.43 83.84 -69.28
CA ASP A 4 21.11 83.87 -70.59
C ASP A 4 22.59 83.45 -70.57
N LEU A 5 22.92 82.45 -71.40
CA LEU A 5 24.22 81.74 -71.51
C LEU A 5 24.56 80.92 -70.24
N ILE A 6 25.13 79.72 -70.31
CA ILE A 6 25.98 79.14 -71.37
C ILE A 6 25.37 77.84 -71.94
N TYR A 7 24.77 77.99 -73.13
CA TYR A 7 24.77 76.98 -74.18
C TYR A 7 26.21 76.52 -74.51
N SER A 8 26.37 75.35 -75.11
CA SER A 8 27.65 74.80 -75.60
C SER A 8 28.58 74.12 -74.57
N LEU A 9 27.98 73.36 -73.64
CA LEU A 9 28.49 72.00 -73.35
C LEU A 9 27.48 70.92 -73.83
N LEU A 10 26.71 71.24 -74.87
CA LEU A 10 25.90 70.27 -75.62
C LEU A 10 26.80 69.44 -76.57
N CYS A 11 26.29 68.26 -76.92
CA CYS A 11 26.79 67.31 -77.92
C CYS A 11 28.03 66.47 -77.53
N MET A 12 27.81 65.14 -77.55
CA MET A 12 28.79 64.05 -77.64
C MET A 12 29.69 63.77 -76.41
N LEU A 13 29.12 63.05 -75.43
CA LEU A 13 29.61 61.69 -75.13
C LEU A 13 28.47 60.71 -75.44
N PHE A 14 28.79 59.44 -75.75
CA PHE A 14 27.87 58.51 -76.41
C PHE A 14 27.87 57.11 -75.77
N ILE A 15 26.73 56.41 -75.87
CA ILE A 15 26.49 54.98 -75.54
C ILE A 15 26.27 54.67 -74.03
N CYS A 16 25.36 53.71 -73.79
CA CYS A 16 24.84 53.18 -72.52
C CYS A 16 23.82 54.04 -71.77
N PHE A 17 22.95 53.33 -71.02
CA PHE A 17 21.75 53.77 -70.28
C PHE A 17 20.56 54.23 -71.14
N THR A 18 19.58 53.34 -71.24
CA THR A 18 18.23 53.57 -71.81
C THR A 18 17.18 53.32 -70.74
N ALA A 19 16.11 54.12 -70.75
CA ALA A 19 14.88 53.97 -69.96
C ALA A 19 15.05 54.01 -68.42
N CYS A 20 14.96 55.22 -67.88
CA CYS A 20 14.23 55.48 -66.65
C CYS A 20 13.20 56.58 -66.97
N GLU A 21 11.97 56.17 -67.28
CA GLU A 21 10.81 56.94 -66.83
C GLU A 21 10.48 56.44 -65.43
N ASP A 22 10.01 57.34 -64.55
CA ASP A 22 9.50 56.93 -63.25
C ASP A 22 8.17 56.18 -63.47
N GLU A 23 8.16 54.84 -63.31
CA GLU A 23 6.91 54.15 -62.97
C GLU A 23 6.37 54.84 -61.70
N PRO A 24 5.10 55.28 -61.67
CA PRO A 24 4.53 55.80 -60.45
C PRO A 24 4.62 54.72 -59.37
N LEU A 25 4.99 55.11 -58.15
CA LEU A 25 4.69 54.32 -56.98
C LEU A 25 3.17 54.21 -56.91
N GLY A 26 2.65 53.05 -57.31
CA GLY A 26 1.23 52.73 -57.20
C GLY A 26 0.74 52.88 -55.77
N GLU A 27 -0.56 53.05 -55.61
CA GLU A 27 -1.16 53.18 -54.28
C GLU A 27 -0.90 51.90 -53.45
N GLU A 28 -1.07 51.92 -52.13
CA GLU A 28 -0.74 50.75 -51.29
C GLU A 28 -1.52 49.48 -51.70
N ASP A 29 -2.66 49.67 -52.37
CA ASP A 29 -3.54 48.64 -52.93
C ASP A 29 -3.23 48.21 -54.38
N ASP A 30 -2.31 48.87 -55.10
CA ASP A 30 -2.01 48.58 -56.50
C ASP A 30 -1.32 47.23 -56.69
N PHE A 31 -1.67 46.54 -57.79
CA PHE A 31 -1.01 45.32 -58.24
C PHE A 31 -1.06 45.19 -59.76
N THR A 32 -0.08 44.50 -60.37
CA THR A 32 -0.06 44.29 -61.82
C THR A 32 -0.63 42.91 -62.16
N PRO A 33 -1.81 42.80 -62.82
CA PRO A 33 -2.41 41.50 -63.14
C PRO A 33 -1.47 40.61 -63.96
N GLY A 34 -1.21 39.40 -63.46
CA GLY A 34 -0.32 38.43 -64.10
C GLY A 34 1.18 38.59 -63.77
N ALA A 35 1.60 39.67 -63.11
CA ALA A 35 2.93 39.71 -62.49
C ALA A 35 3.01 38.71 -61.31
N LYS A 36 4.21 38.29 -60.92
CA LYS A 36 4.43 37.44 -59.74
C LYS A 36 5.32 38.14 -58.70
N SER A 37 4.97 37.98 -57.43
CA SER A 37 5.78 38.40 -56.28
C SER A 37 6.39 37.20 -55.55
N THR A 38 7.48 37.43 -54.82
CA THR A 38 8.09 36.46 -53.90
C THR A 38 7.86 36.93 -52.48
N VAL A 39 7.13 36.16 -51.69
CA VAL A 39 6.74 36.47 -50.31
C VAL A 39 7.40 35.50 -49.34
N THR A 40 7.77 35.94 -48.14
CA THR A 40 8.20 35.04 -47.06
C THR A 40 6.96 34.50 -46.35
N ALA A 41 6.63 33.24 -46.58
CA ALA A 41 5.54 32.58 -45.88
C ALA A 41 6.07 31.97 -44.56
N ILE A 42 5.28 32.11 -43.51
CA ILE A 42 5.46 31.45 -42.23
C ILE A 42 4.17 30.69 -41.90
N VAL A 43 4.30 29.42 -41.55
CA VAL A 43 3.22 28.62 -40.95
C VAL A 43 3.66 28.24 -39.56
N GLU A 44 2.86 28.62 -38.56
CA GLU A 44 3.09 28.30 -37.15
C GLU A 44 1.94 27.46 -36.61
N PHE A 45 2.32 26.42 -35.86
CA PHE A 45 1.34 25.56 -35.22
C PHE A 45 0.67 26.27 -34.04
N LYS A 46 -0.67 26.37 -34.04
CA LYS A 46 -1.41 27.03 -32.94
C LYS A 46 -1.51 26.10 -31.72
N PRO A 47 -0.81 26.41 -30.60
CA PRO A 47 -0.79 25.53 -29.43
C PRO A 47 -2.21 25.23 -28.94
N LEU A 48 -2.42 23.99 -28.45
CA LEU A 48 -3.71 23.60 -27.89
C LEU A 48 -4.13 24.56 -26.77
N VAL A 49 -5.39 24.96 -26.78
CA VAL A 49 -6.00 25.67 -25.64
C VAL A 49 -6.44 24.62 -24.61
N PRO A 50 -6.09 24.75 -23.32
CA PRO A 50 -6.51 23.81 -22.29
C PRO A 50 -7.97 24.05 -21.87
N ALA A 51 -8.74 22.97 -21.77
CA ALA A 51 -10.05 22.96 -21.13
C ALA A 51 -10.05 21.87 -20.05
N LEU A 52 -10.28 22.25 -18.78
CA LEU A 52 -10.26 21.37 -17.58
C LEU A 52 -8.86 20.70 -17.35
N ASN A 53 -8.68 19.52 -16.69
CA ASN A 53 -7.36 18.88 -16.32
C ASN A 53 -7.46 17.33 -16.02
N GLY A 54 -6.80 16.21 -16.50
CA GLY A 54 -5.76 15.64 -17.48
C GLY A 54 -5.34 14.16 -17.04
N ALA A 55 -4.71 13.05 -17.57
CA ALA A 55 -3.86 12.46 -18.70
C ALA A 55 -4.05 10.91 -18.94
N SER A 56 -3.83 10.36 -20.16
CA SER A 56 -4.30 9.03 -20.65
C SER A 56 -3.69 8.37 -21.96
N ARG A 57 -2.76 7.39 -21.90
CA ARG A 57 -2.10 6.57 -22.98
C ARG A 57 -1.13 7.18 -24.01
N THR A 58 -1.64 7.81 -25.06
CA THR A 58 -0.83 7.99 -26.29
C THR A 58 -0.04 9.28 -26.13
N ALA A 59 1.28 9.22 -26.30
CA ALA A 59 2.20 10.31 -25.93
C ALA A 59 1.63 11.67 -26.38
N GLY A 60 1.56 12.64 -25.45
CA GLY A 60 0.71 13.81 -25.62
C GLY A 60 1.06 14.72 -26.81
N ASP A 61 2.24 14.52 -27.38
CA ASP A 61 2.83 15.19 -28.53
C ASP A 61 2.77 14.40 -29.85
N ALA A 62 2.08 13.24 -29.89
CA ALA A 62 2.01 12.35 -31.06
C ALA A 62 1.55 13.03 -32.38
N ILE A 63 0.81 14.15 -32.30
CA ILE A 63 0.36 14.95 -33.45
C ILE A 63 0.95 16.38 -33.48
N LYS A 64 2.18 16.55 -32.95
CA LYS A 64 2.84 17.85 -32.77
C LYS A 64 3.60 18.41 -34.00
N VAL A 65 3.86 17.58 -35.00
CA VAL A 65 4.75 17.92 -36.13
C VAL A 65 3.96 18.31 -37.40
N ILE A 66 4.50 19.26 -38.16
CA ILE A 66 4.10 19.57 -39.54
C ILE A 66 5.07 18.82 -40.46
N ASN A 67 4.61 17.75 -41.12
CA ASN A 67 5.45 16.88 -41.95
C ASN A 67 5.41 17.31 -43.42
N ASP A 68 4.20 17.57 -43.93
CA ASP A 68 3.94 18.16 -45.25
C ASP A 68 3.12 19.45 -45.13
N LEU A 69 3.10 20.23 -46.20
CA LEU A 69 2.32 21.46 -46.29
C LEU A 69 1.88 21.73 -47.73
N TRP A 70 0.60 22.06 -47.87
CA TRP A 70 -0.02 22.62 -49.05
C TRP A 70 -0.41 24.08 -48.81
N VAL A 71 -0.21 24.92 -49.83
CA VAL A 71 -0.69 26.30 -49.88
C VAL A 71 -1.61 26.47 -51.08
N LEU A 72 -2.81 27.00 -50.86
CA LEU A 72 -3.85 27.17 -51.88
C LEU A 72 -4.30 28.63 -51.93
N LEU A 73 -4.33 29.22 -53.13
CA LEU A 73 -4.78 30.59 -53.39
C LEU A 73 -6.12 30.58 -54.12
N TYR A 74 -7.09 31.31 -53.62
CA TYR A 74 -8.42 31.49 -54.22
C TYR A 74 -8.69 32.95 -54.56
N SER A 75 -9.42 33.20 -55.64
CA SER A 75 -9.94 34.55 -55.97
C SER A 75 -10.94 35.02 -54.90
N GLU A 76 -11.31 36.30 -54.94
CA GLU A 76 -12.32 36.83 -54.03
C GLU A 76 -13.71 36.21 -54.27
N ASP A 77 -14.01 35.78 -55.51
CA ASP A 77 -15.17 34.94 -55.88
C ASP A 77 -15.07 33.49 -55.36
N GLY A 78 -13.92 33.10 -54.80
CA GLY A 78 -13.71 31.81 -54.14
C GLY A 78 -13.28 30.65 -55.06
N ASN A 79 -12.83 30.92 -56.28
CA ASN A 79 -12.32 29.91 -57.23
C ASN A 79 -10.80 29.73 -57.10
N LEU A 80 -10.29 28.50 -57.27
CA LEU A 80 -8.85 28.20 -57.16
C LEU A 80 -8.02 28.90 -58.25
N VAL A 81 -6.89 29.48 -57.85
CA VAL A 81 -5.97 30.25 -58.73
C VAL A 81 -4.60 29.56 -58.84
N GLU A 82 -4.02 29.12 -57.72
CA GLU A 82 -2.74 28.38 -57.70
C GLU A 82 -2.68 27.50 -56.44
N MET A 83 -2.18 26.27 -56.57
CA MET A 83 -1.94 25.33 -55.45
C MET A 83 -0.47 24.88 -55.47
N LYS A 84 0.16 24.76 -54.29
CA LYS A 84 1.58 24.37 -54.16
C LYS A 84 1.82 23.45 -52.97
N LYS A 85 2.51 22.35 -53.23
CA LYS A 85 3.10 21.45 -52.24
C LYS A 85 4.45 21.97 -51.79
N PHE A 86 4.78 21.78 -50.52
CA PHE A 86 6.11 22.02 -49.97
C PHE A 86 6.57 20.76 -49.24
N GLU A 87 7.52 20.05 -49.86
CA GLU A 87 8.15 18.84 -49.33
C GLU A 87 9.54 19.14 -48.77
N GLY A 88 10.08 18.25 -47.92
CA GLY A 88 11.41 18.44 -47.32
C GLY A 88 11.49 19.61 -46.32
N LEU A 89 10.36 19.93 -45.69
CA LEU A 89 10.23 21.00 -44.69
C LEU A 89 11.26 20.84 -43.56
N GLN A 90 11.65 21.95 -42.95
CA GLN A 90 12.49 21.97 -41.75
C GLN A 90 11.73 22.66 -40.62
N PRO A 91 10.85 21.94 -39.88
CA PRO A 91 10.18 22.49 -38.72
C PRO A 91 11.19 22.85 -37.63
N ILE A 92 11.11 24.07 -37.11
CA ILE A 92 11.85 24.49 -35.92
C ILE A 92 10.89 24.59 -34.72
N PRO A 93 11.27 24.11 -33.53
CA PRO A 93 10.52 24.40 -32.31
C PRO A 93 10.65 25.89 -31.98
N VAL A 94 9.55 26.49 -31.53
CA VAL A 94 9.50 27.87 -31.03
C VAL A 94 8.75 27.86 -29.70
N ASN A 95 9.45 28.23 -28.63
CA ASN A 95 8.88 28.43 -27.28
C ASN A 95 7.78 29.52 -27.31
N ARG A 96 6.67 29.30 -26.60
CA ARG A 96 5.48 30.18 -26.56
C ARG A 96 5.21 30.85 -25.21
N GLU A 97 6.26 31.13 -24.44
CA GLU A 97 6.23 32.05 -23.29
C GLU A 97 5.80 33.49 -23.67
N ASP A 98 5.91 33.86 -24.96
CA ASP A 98 5.46 35.15 -25.51
C ASP A 98 3.93 35.32 -25.59
N LEU A 99 3.17 34.22 -25.60
CA LEU A 99 1.72 34.24 -25.86
C LEU A 99 0.83 34.41 -24.60
N LYS A 100 0.91 35.56 -23.89
CA LYS A 100 -0.11 35.95 -22.87
C LYS A 100 -0.37 37.47 -22.83
N PRO A 101 -1.57 37.93 -22.39
CA PRO A 101 -2.73 37.16 -21.94
C PRO A 101 -3.93 37.20 -22.91
N GLY A 102 -4.72 36.12 -22.90
CA GLY A 102 -6.02 36.04 -23.55
C GLY A 102 -6.70 34.73 -23.17
N GLU A 103 -6.06 33.64 -23.58
CA GLU A 103 -6.29 32.28 -23.06
C GLU A 103 -4.94 31.73 -22.56
N PRO A 104 -4.91 30.81 -21.58
CA PRO A 104 -3.74 29.97 -21.37
C PRO A 104 -3.53 29.04 -22.58
N TYR A 105 -2.27 28.63 -22.83
CA TYR A 105 -1.93 27.61 -23.82
C TYR A 105 -1.35 26.37 -23.13
N ALA A 106 -1.54 25.21 -23.74
CA ALA A 106 -1.25 23.89 -23.17
C ALA A 106 -0.03 23.18 -23.79
N GLU A 107 0.59 23.80 -24.80
CA GLU A 107 1.88 23.40 -25.38
C GLU A 107 2.88 24.56 -25.17
N SER A 108 4.05 24.24 -24.60
CA SER A 108 5.11 25.18 -24.23
C SER A 108 6.00 25.57 -25.43
N GLU A 109 6.13 24.68 -26.41
CA GLU A 109 6.77 24.94 -27.70
C GLU A 109 5.88 24.46 -28.84
N THR A 110 5.90 25.13 -30.00
CA THR A 110 5.24 24.60 -31.19
C THR A 110 6.07 24.69 -32.47
N SER A 111 5.78 23.78 -33.39
CA SER A 111 6.39 23.67 -34.72
C SER A 111 6.16 24.92 -35.57
N ARG A 112 7.24 25.47 -36.12
CA ARG A 112 7.20 26.51 -37.16
C ARG A 112 7.90 26.07 -38.42
N VAL A 113 7.30 26.38 -39.58
CA VAL A 113 7.93 26.24 -40.89
C VAL A 113 7.98 27.61 -41.56
N SER A 114 9.09 27.93 -42.25
CA SER A 114 9.19 29.14 -43.07
C SER A 114 9.83 28.83 -44.43
N PHE A 115 9.28 29.44 -45.48
CA PHE A 115 9.63 29.17 -46.87
C PHE A 115 9.33 30.39 -47.76
N ARG A 116 9.78 30.35 -49.02
CA ARG A 116 9.47 31.39 -50.01
C ARG A 116 8.32 30.94 -50.90
N LEU A 117 7.29 31.77 -50.96
CA LEU A 117 6.11 31.57 -51.79
C LEU A 117 6.16 32.53 -52.98
N VAL A 118 6.28 32.00 -54.20
CA VAL A 118 6.24 32.80 -55.44
C VAL A 118 4.87 32.66 -56.07
N VAL A 119 4.08 33.73 -56.14
CA VAL A 119 2.65 33.71 -56.52
C VAL A 119 2.27 34.92 -57.39
N PRO A 120 1.19 34.84 -58.18
CA PRO A 120 0.59 36.00 -58.85
C PRO A 120 0.30 37.17 -57.88
N GLN A 121 0.29 38.38 -58.43
CA GLN A 121 -0.14 39.57 -57.70
C GLN A 121 -1.66 39.79 -57.82
N GLY A 122 -2.30 40.17 -56.71
CA GLY A 122 -3.75 40.35 -56.56
C GLY A 122 -4.22 40.18 -55.11
N ARG A 123 -5.54 40.30 -54.86
CA ARG A 123 -6.15 39.88 -53.59
C ARG A 123 -6.57 38.41 -53.66
N TYR A 124 -6.22 37.64 -52.64
CA TYR A 124 -6.53 36.21 -52.56
C TYR A 124 -6.92 35.78 -51.15
N TYR A 125 -7.82 34.81 -51.03
CA TYR A 125 -7.90 33.99 -49.82
C TYR A 125 -6.83 32.89 -49.92
N VAL A 126 -5.93 32.83 -48.95
CA VAL A 126 -4.77 31.92 -49.00
C VAL A 126 -4.79 30.99 -47.80
N TYR A 127 -4.79 29.68 -48.03
CA TYR A 127 -4.90 28.66 -46.99
C TYR A 127 -3.61 27.85 -46.83
N ALA A 128 -3.40 27.36 -45.61
CA ALA A 128 -2.42 26.35 -45.25
C ALA A 128 -3.14 25.06 -44.87
N VAL A 129 -2.75 23.95 -45.49
CA VAL A 129 -3.24 22.59 -45.18
C VAL A 129 -2.02 21.72 -44.90
N ALA A 130 -1.95 21.05 -43.75
CA ALA A 130 -0.80 20.23 -43.36
C ALA A 130 -1.21 18.82 -42.92
N ASN A 131 -0.32 17.86 -43.16
CA ASN A 131 -0.50 16.43 -42.91
C ASN A 131 -1.72 15.85 -43.65
N LEU A 132 -1.93 16.29 -44.89
CA LEU A 132 -3.03 15.84 -45.76
C LEU A 132 -2.63 15.94 -47.24
N ASP A 133 -2.59 14.80 -47.95
CA ASP A 133 -2.21 14.78 -49.36
C ASP A 133 -3.37 15.20 -50.28
N LEU A 134 -3.29 16.44 -50.79
CA LEU A 134 -4.29 17.00 -51.71
C LEU A 134 -4.10 16.59 -53.17
N ASP A 135 -2.97 15.94 -53.53
CA ASP A 135 -2.78 15.32 -54.85
C ASP A 135 -3.71 14.10 -55.07
N HIS A 136 -4.33 13.57 -54.01
CA HIS A 136 -5.18 12.38 -54.10
C HIS A 136 -6.47 12.66 -54.91
N PRO A 137 -6.77 11.93 -56.00
CA PRO A 137 -7.84 12.27 -56.96
C PRO A 137 -9.25 12.51 -56.37
N LYS A 138 -9.56 11.88 -55.22
CA LYS A 138 -10.83 12.12 -54.49
C LYS A 138 -11.07 13.58 -54.07
N TYR A 139 -10.03 14.42 -54.06
CA TYR A 139 -10.11 15.83 -53.67
C TYR A 139 -10.08 16.81 -54.86
N GLU A 140 -9.78 16.35 -56.08
CA GLU A 140 -9.52 17.20 -57.27
C GLU A 140 -10.67 18.17 -57.58
N ALA A 141 -11.92 17.74 -57.42
CA ALA A 141 -13.10 18.58 -57.61
C ALA A 141 -13.34 19.53 -56.41
N SER A 142 -13.09 19.08 -55.18
CA SER A 142 -13.34 19.85 -53.95
C SER A 142 -12.40 21.04 -53.83
N ILE A 143 -11.10 20.85 -54.13
CA ILE A 143 -10.09 21.93 -54.04
C ILE A 143 -10.35 23.10 -54.99
N GLN A 144 -11.23 22.98 -55.99
CA GLN A 144 -11.52 24.06 -56.94
C GLN A 144 -12.23 25.28 -56.32
N THR A 145 -12.82 25.14 -55.13
CA THR A 145 -13.50 26.24 -54.42
C THR A 145 -13.14 26.30 -52.94
N ARG A 146 -13.24 27.49 -52.33
CA ARG A 146 -13.02 27.70 -50.88
C ARG A 146 -13.88 26.78 -50.01
N GLU A 147 -15.18 26.70 -50.32
CA GLU A 147 -16.14 25.91 -49.55
C GLU A 147 -15.97 24.41 -49.80
N GLY A 148 -15.59 24.01 -51.02
CA GLY A 148 -15.19 22.64 -51.32
C GLY A 148 -13.93 22.20 -50.57
N LEU A 149 -12.92 23.06 -50.44
CA LEU A 149 -11.72 22.81 -49.63
C LEU A 149 -12.07 22.62 -48.15
N LYS A 150 -12.84 23.55 -47.56
CA LYS A 150 -13.27 23.46 -46.15
C LYS A 150 -14.15 22.23 -45.89
N GLY A 151 -14.94 21.83 -46.89
CA GLY A 151 -15.81 20.64 -46.90
C GLY A 151 -15.11 19.32 -47.25
N ILE A 152 -13.79 19.30 -47.47
CA ILE A 152 -13.04 18.04 -47.55
C ILE A 152 -13.21 17.27 -46.23
N SER A 153 -13.69 16.04 -46.30
CA SER A 153 -13.77 15.12 -45.16
C SER A 153 -12.76 13.98 -45.28
N PHE A 154 -12.28 13.50 -44.14
CA PHE A 154 -11.34 12.40 -44.01
C PHE A 154 -11.67 11.51 -42.80
N ASP A 155 -11.35 10.23 -42.92
CA ASP A 155 -11.65 9.17 -41.97
C ASP A 155 -10.65 9.14 -40.79
N TRP A 156 -11.11 8.74 -39.60
CA TRP A 156 -10.27 8.55 -38.42
C TRP A 156 -9.46 7.24 -38.52
N ASP A 157 -8.13 7.34 -38.46
CA ASP A 157 -7.25 6.18 -38.40
C ASP A 157 -7.20 5.61 -36.97
N THR A 158 -7.84 4.46 -36.77
CA THR A 158 -7.85 3.72 -35.49
C THR A 158 -6.58 2.90 -35.22
N LYS A 159 -5.61 2.88 -36.14
CA LYS A 159 -4.39 2.06 -36.04
C LYS A 159 -3.13 2.87 -35.75
N GLU A 160 -3.08 4.10 -36.24
CA GLU A 160 -1.93 5.00 -36.10
C GLU A 160 -2.42 6.41 -35.78
N ILE A 161 -2.26 6.84 -34.53
CA ILE A 161 -2.77 8.13 -34.05
C ILE A 161 -2.01 9.29 -34.69
N ALA A 162 -0.74 9.12 -35.06
CA ALA A 162 0.03 10.13 -35.78
C ALA A 162 -0.58 10.50 -37.14
N ASN A 163 -1.36 9.60 -37.76
CA ASN A 163 -2.06 9.86 -39.02
C ASN A 163 -3.26 10.81 -38.87
N ASN A 164 -3.79 11.02 -37.66
CA ASN A 164 -4.91 11.95 -37.41
C ASN A 164 -4.44 13.40 -37.16
N SER A 165 -3.27 13.76 -37.69
CA SER A 165 -2.57 15.02 -37.44
C SER A 165 -2.90 16.14 -38.44
N GLN A 166 -4.00 16.02 -39.20
CA GLN A 166 -4.44 17.01 -40.19
C GLN A 166 -4.60 18.40 -39.58
N MET A 167 -4.13 19.44 -40.27
CA MET A 167 -4.23 20.83 -39.81
C MET A 167 -4.71 21.76 -40.91
N PHE A 168 -5.49 22.78 -40.53
CA PHE A 168 -6.03 23.81 -41.43
C PHE A 168 -5.82 25.21 -40.85
N GLY A 169 -5.54 26.18 -41.72
CA GLY A 169 -5.43 27.59 -41.36
C GLY A 169 -5.47 28.48 -42.60
N HIS A 170 -5.51 29.79 -42.39
CA HIS A 170 -5.38 30.79 -43.45
C HIS A 170 -4.21 31.72 -43.16
N PHE A 171 -3.59 32.25 -44.21
CA PHE A 171 -2.58 33.28 -44.09
C PHE A 171 -3.23 34.66 -43.89
N SER A 172 -2.51 35.55 -43.23
CA SER A 172 -2.80 36.98 -43.19
C SER A 172 -1.50 37.79 -43.14
N VAL A 173 -1.59 39.12 -43.27
CA VAL A 173 -0.47 40.05 -43.01
C VAL A 173 -0.34 40.44 -41.53
N ASP A 174 -1.32 40.07 -40.70
CA ASP A 174 -1.32 40.19 -39.24
C ASP A 174 -0.83 38.86 -38.62
N GLU A 175 0.02 38.95 -37.59
CA GLU A 175 0.63 37.76 -36.94
C GLU A 175 -0.18 37.26 -35.73
N LYS A 176 -1.35 37.86 -35.44
CA LYS A 176 -2.25 37.46 -34.34
C LYS A 176 -2.74 36.01 -34.46
N VAL A 177 -2.70 35.29 -33.33
CA VAL A 177 -3.19 33.91 -33.10
C VAL A 177 -4.71 33.72 -33.36
N LEU A 178 -5.42 34.82 -33.62
CA LEU A 178 -6.86 34.90 -33.90
C LEU A 178 -7.15 35.94 -35.01
N ALA A 179 -6.27 36.02 -36.03
CA ALA A 179 -6.60 36.71 -37.28
C ALA A 179 -7.91 36.15 -37.88
N LYS A 180 -8.71 37.00 -38.52
CA LYS A 180 -9.93 36.58 -39.22
C LYS A 180 -9.62 36.09 -40.64
N GLU A 181 -10.51 35.27 -41.18
CA GLU A 181 -10.47 34.83 -42.57
C GLU A 181 -10.86 36.00 -43.50
N GLU A 182 -9.86 36.71 -44.03
CA GLU A 182 -10.00 37.90 -44.88
C GLU A 182 -9.14 37.75 -46.14
N SER A 183 -9.47 38.46 -47.24
CA SER A 183 -8.65 38.42 -48.46
C SER A 183 -7.38 39.25 -48.29
N VAL A 184 -6.26 38.70 -48.74
CA VAL A 184 -4.93 39.29 -48.53
C VAL A 184 -4.37 39.82 -49.85
N LEU A 185 -3.92 41.08 -49.86
CA LEU A 185 -3.25 41.67 -51.01
C LEU A 185 -1.80 41.19 -51.11
N ILE A 186 -1.46 40.68 -52.29
CA ILE A 186 -0.09 40.32 -52.67
C ILE A 186 0.33 41.21 -53.84
N ASN A 187 1.26 42.15 -53.59
CA ASN A 187 1.83 43.03 -54.61
C ASN A 187 3.36 43.10 -54.50
N LYS A 188 4.02 44.13 -55.09
CA LYS A 188 5.49 44.29 -55.02
C LYS A 188 6.01 44.50 -53.58
N ASN A 189 5.16 44.92 -52.64
CA ASN A 189 5.53 45.32 -51.27
C ASN A 189 5.26 44.24 -50.20
N THR A 190 4.48 43.19 -50.51
CA THR A 190 4.09 42.13 -49.57
C THR A 190 5.29 41.25 -49.18
N ALA A 191 6.04 41.65 -48.16
CA ALA A 191 7.28 40.97 -47.74
C ALA A 191 7.06 39.64 -46.99
N LYS A 192 5.97 39.55 -46.21
CA LYS A 192 5.70 38.44 -45.28
C LYS A 192 4.22 38.09 -45.23
N LEU A 193 3.92 36.80 -45.02
CA LEU A 193 2.60 36.27 -44.67
C LEU A 193 2.75 35.28 -43.50
N HIS A 194 1.79 35.27 -42.58
CA HIS A 194 1.75 34.36 -41.43
C HIS A 194 0.43 33.58 -41.42
N ALA A 195 0.46 32.27 -41.23
CA ALA A 195 -0.70 31.43 -40.96
C ALA A 195 -0.56 30.67 -39.64
N TRP A 196 -1.60 30.75 -38.81
CA TRP A 196 -1.80 29.88 -37.66
C TRP A 196 -2.65 28.67 -38.07
N VAL A 197 -2.09 27.47 -38.03
CA VAL A 197 -2.82 26.23 -38.33
C VAL A 197 -3.38 25.57 -37.07
N ARG A 198 -4.63 25.09 -37.15
CA ARG A 198 -5.33 24.32 -36.11
C ARG A 198 -5.46 22.87 -36.55
N ARG A 199 -5.19 21.91 -35.67
CA ARG A 199 -5.50 20.48 -35.84
C ARG A 199 -7.01 20.29 -36.05
N ALA A 200 -7.39 19.27 -36.83
CA ALA A 200 -8.76 18.76 -36.89
C ALA A 200 -9.10 17.87 -35.68
N ALA A 201 -8.08 17.22 -35.11
CA ALA A 201 -8.18 16.49 -33.85
C ALA A 201 -8.02 17.39 -32.62
N SER A 202 -8.57 16.93 -31.51
CA SER A 202 -8.31 17.37 -30.15
C SER A 202 -7.79 16.19 -29.33
N LYS A 203 -7.29 16.46 -28.13
CA LYS A 203 -6.85 15.42 -27.19
C LYS A 203 -7.52 15.61 -25.85
N VAL A 204 -8.00 14.52 -25.25
CA VAL A 204 -8.50 14.45 -23.88
C VAL A 204 -7.52 13.65 -23.01
N THR A 205 -7.56 13.90 -21.72
CA THR A 205 -6.58 13.46 -20.74
C THR A 205 -7.34 13.24 -19.42
N VAL A 206 -7.21 12.11 -18.70
CA VAL A 206 -8.07 11.80 -17.51
C VAL A 206 -7.32 11.45 -16.22
N ALA A 207 -7.64 12.08 -15.09
CA ALA A 207 -7.09 11.81 -13.76
C ALA A 207 -8.19 11.73 -12.69
N TYR A 208 -7.74 11.49 -11.46
CA TYR A 208 -8.59 11.09 -10.35
C TYR A 208 -8.10 11.73 -9.06
N ASP A 209 -9.00 12.44 -8.38
CA ASP A 209 -8.82 12.90 -7.01
C ASP A 209 -9.82 12.18 -6.09
N ALA A 210 -9.30 11.54 -5.05
CA ALA A 210 -10.05 10.80 -4.05
C ALA A 210 -9.86 11.38 -2.63
N SER A 211 -9.38 12.62 -2.52
CA SER A 211 -9.07 13.29 -1.25
C SER A 211 -10.31 13.51 -0.37
N GLY A 212 -11.49 13.58 -1.02
CA GLY A 212 -12.81 13.67 -0.41
C GLY A 212 -13.53 12.33 -0.19
N LEU A 213 -12.88 11.18 -0.40
CA LEU A 213 -13.46 9.88 -0.02
C LEU A 213 -13.58 9.74 1.50
N ASN A 214 -14.64 9.05 1.92
CA ASN A 214 -14.81 8.59 3.29
C ASN A 214 -13.74 7.54 3.64
N GLU A 215 -13.39 7.50 4.92
CA GLU A 215 -12.50 6.47 5.47
C GLU A 215 -13.11 5.07 5.28
N GLY A 216 -12.28 4.10 4.89
CA GLY A 216 -12.70 2.73 4.52
C GLY A 216 -13.23 2.57 3.09
N VAL A 217 -13.17 3.60 2.24
CA VAL A 217 -13.59 3.52 0.83
C VAL A 217 -12.38 3.43 -0.11
N PHE A 218 -12.48 2.54 -1.10
CA PHE A 218 -11.47 2.28 -2.12
C PHE A 218 -12.09 2.23 -3.53
N VAL A 219 -11.36 2.75 -4.51
CA VAL A 219 -11.70 2.60 -5.94
C VAL A 219 -10.49 2.06 -6.69
N TYR A 220 -10.70 0.97 -7.43
CA TYR A 220 -9.69 0.33 -8.27
C TYR A 220 -10.03 0.61 -9.74
N LEU A 221 -9.29 1.52 -10.38
CA LEU A 221 -9.53 1.91 -11.77
C LEU A 221 -9.14 0.74 -12.69
N LYS A 222 -10.05 0.25 -13.54
CA LYS A 222 -9.76 -0.81 -14.52
C LYS A 222 -9.30 -0.21 -15.84
N SER A 223 -10.05 0.78 -16.33
CA SER A 223 -9.84 1.37 -17.65
C SER A 223 -10.50 2.74 -17.77
N VAL A 224 -9.98 3.56 -18.69
CA VAL A 224 -10.69 4.73 -19.21
C VAL A 224 -10.65 4.71 -20.73
N GLN A 225 -11.79 5.05 -21.34
CA GLN A 225 -12.00 5.06 -22.78
C GLN A 225 -12.65 6.37 -23.20
N ILE A 226 -12.25 6.92 -24.35
CA ILE A 226 -13.06 7.92 -25.05
C ILE A 226 -14.02 7.22 -26.02
N ARG A 227 -15.30 7.57 -25.94
CA ARG A 227 -16.42 6.90 -26.62
C ARG A 227 -17.20 7.90 -27.44
N ASP A 228 -17.90 7.40 -28.45
CA ASP A 228 -18.63 8.21 -29.43
C ASP A 228 -17.75 9.30 -30.09
N ILE A 229 -16.56 8.92 -30.59
CA ILE A 229 -15.77 9.83 -31.43
C ILE A 229 -16.29 9.79 -32.89
N PRO A 230 -16.28 10.91 -33.63
CA PRO A 230 -16.66 10.93 -35.03
C PRO A 230 -15.79 10.02 -35.91
N LYS A 231 -16.40 9.25 -36.82
CA LYS A 231 -15.66 8.52 -37.86
C LYS A 231 -14.91 9.41 -38.83
N THR A 232 -15.40 10.63 -39.05
CA THR A 232 -14.83 11.58 -40.02
C THR A 232 -14.83 13.00 -39.49
N CYS A 233 -13.98 13.85 -40.06
CA CYS A 233 -13.95 15.28 -39.77
C CYS A 233 -13.76 16.10 -41.04
N PHE A 234 -14.46 17.24 -41.13
CA PHE A 234 -14.20 18.23 -42.17
C PHE A 234 -12.93 19.04 -41.89
N LEU A 235 -12.17 19.35 -42.94
CA LEU A 235 -10.90 20.08 -42.87
C LEU A 235 -11.06 21.49 -42.27
N GLY A 236 -12.07 22.23 -42.73
CA GLY A 236 -12.34 23.61 -42.28
C GLY A 236 -13.78 23.87 -41.83
N ASN A 237 -14.76 23.09 -42.27
CA ASN A 237 -16.15 23.23 -41.82
C ASN A 237 -16.35 22.65 -40.42
N THR A 238 -17.34 23.18 -39.69
CA THR A 238 -17.76 22.69 -38.37
C THR A 238 -18.25 21.24 -38.47
N ASN A 239 -17.77 20.37 -37.58
CA ASN A 239 -18.13 18.96 -37.58
C ASN A 239 -19.19 18.66 -36.51
N LYS A 240 -20.36 18.15 -36.92
CA LYS A 240 -21.43 17.68 -36.03
C LYS A 240 -21.97 16.36 -36.56
N ILE A 241 -22.10 15.37 -35.69
CA ILE A 241 -22.68 14.06 -36.03
C ILE A 241 -24.17 14.04 -35.64
N GLU A 242 -25.03 13.74 -36.61
CA GLU A 242 -26.49 13.63 -36.38
C GLU A 242 -26.93 12.19 -36.14
N GLU A 243 -26.32 11.21 -36.82
CA GLU A 243 -26.63 9.79 -36.66
C GLU A 243 -25.57 9.06 -35.80
N GLN A 244 -26.03 8.28 -34.81
CA GLN A 244 -25.13 7.40 -34.02
C GLN A 244 -24.41 6.35 -34.88
N GLY A 245 -24.89 6.11 -36.11
CA GLY A 245 -24.22 5.27 -37.10
C GLY A 245 -22.85 5.79 -37.53
N ASP A 246 -22.55 7.09 -37.38
CA ASP A 246 -21.29 7.72 -37.78
C ASP A 246 -20.29 7.95 -36.64
N LEU A 247 -20.55 7.32 -35.50
CA LEU A 247 -19.67 7.30 -34.33
C LEU A 247 -18.86 5.99 -34.28
N ILE A 248 -17.71 6.05 -33.62
CA ILE A 248 -16.88 4.89 -33.26
C ILE A 248 -16.37 5.02 -31.81
N GLU A 249 -15.96 3.90 -31.26
CA GLU A 249 -15.23 3.87 -29.99
C GLU A 249 -13.77 4.28 -30.24
N GLY A 250 -13.25 5.16 -29.39
CA GLY A 250 -11.85 5.58 -29.43
C GLY A 250 -10.93 4.70 -28.59
N GLU A 251 -9.71 5.20 -28.40
CA GLU A 251 -8.66 4.54 -27.63
C GLU A 251 -9.06 4.25 -26.17
N ILE A 252 -8.42 3.22 -25.60
CA ILE A 252 -8.65 2.76 -24.22
C ILE A 252 -7.32 2.52 -23.49
N ILE A 253 -7.26 2.98 -22.24
CA ILE A 253 -6.22 2.66 -21.26
C ILE A 253 -6.75 1.53 -20.40
N ARG A 254 -5.87 0.56 -20.10
CA ARG A 254 -6.10 -0.42 -19.05
C ARG A 254 -5.05 -0.17 -17.98
N TYR A 255 -5.49 -0.05 -16.74
CA TYR A 255 -4.62 0.14 -15.58
C TYR A 255 -4.29 -1.19 -14.88
N TYR A 256 -4.35 -2.30 -15.62
CA TYR A 256 -4.04 -3.64 -15.18
C TYR A 256 -3.54 -4.51 -16.34
N GLU A 257 -2.77 -5.54 -16.02
CA GLU A 257 -2.29 -6.56 -16.96
C GLU A 257 -3.12 -7.85 -16.87
N GLY A 258 -3.11 -8.64 -17.94
CA GLY A 258 -3.83 -9.92 -18.03
C GLY A 258 -5.33 -9.78 -18.34
N GLU A 259 -6.06 -10.90 -18.28
CA GLU A 259 -7.49 -10.93 -18.62
C GLU A 259 -8.38 -10.31 -17.54
N LYS A 260 -8.03 -10.51 -16.26
CA LYS A 260 -8.82 -10.07 -15.09
C LYS A 260 -7.91 -9.54 -13.99
N PRO A 261 -8.16 -8.33 -13.44
CA PRO A 261 -7.40 -7.79 -12.32
C PRO A 261 -7.71 -8.54 -11.02
N THR A 262 -6.75 -8.54 -10.09
CA THR A 262 -6.98 -8.92 -8.68
C THR A 262 -6.91 -7.66 -7.81
N PHE A 263 -8.02 -7.29 -7.18
CA PHE A 263 -8.09 -6.09 -6.33
C PHE A 263 -7.53 -6.40 -4.94
N ASN A 264 -6.41 -5.76 -4.57
CA ASN A 264 -5.72 -5.90 -3.29
C ASN A 264 -4.87 -4.64 -3.00
N GLU A 265 -4.13 -4.59 -1.88
CA GLU A 265 -3.42 -3.39 -1.47
C GLU A 265 -2.29 -2.96 -2.42
N ASN A 266 -1.79 -3.88 -3.26
CA ASN A 266 -0.68 -3.68 -4.19
C ASN A 266 -1.15 -3.31 -5.62
N TYR A 267 -2.44 -2.99 -5.81
CA TYR A 267 -2.96 -2.57 -7.12
C TYR A 267 -2.53 -1.11 -7.43
N ASP A 268 -1.90 -0.88 -8.57
CA ASP A 268 -1.26 0.41 -8.87
C ASP A 268 -2.26 1.56 -8.99
N ALA A 269 -3.31 1.40 -9.79
CA ALA A 269 -4.38 2.39 -9.99
C ALA A 269 -5.49 2.29 -8.92
N ARG A 270 -5.06 2.18 -7.66
CA ARG A 270 -5.91 2.13 -6.46
C ARG A 270 -5.95 3.49 -5.77
N LEU A 271 -7.16 3.98 -5.54
CA LEU A 271 -7.47 5.24 -4.88
C LEU A 271 -8.09 5.02 -3.50
N SER A 272 -7.80 5.95 -2.59
CA SER A 272 -8.28 6.00 -1.20
C SER A 272 -8.02 7.39 -0.62
N SER A 273 -8.60 7.73 0.53
CA SER A 273 -8.44 9.06 1.14
C SER A 273 -6.98 9.45 1.49
N GLY A 274 -6.08 8.47 1.65
CA GLY A 274 -4.64 8.61 1.92
C GLY A 274 -3.71 8.33 0.73
N LYS A 275 -4.14 7.55 -0.28
CA LYS A 275 -3.50 7.47 -1.62
C LYS A 275 -4.51 8.02 -2.63
N PHE A 276 -4.56 9.35 -2.73
CA PHE A 276 -5.72 10.05 -3.27
C PHE A 276 -5.59 10.57 -4.71
N THR A 277 -4.40 10.55 -5.31
CA THR A 277 -4.18 11.00 -6.70
C THR A 277 -3.78 9.85 -7.62
N TYR A 278 -4.31 9.84 -8.84
CA TYR A 278 -3.79 9.05 -9.96
C TYR A 278 -3.97 9.81 -11.28
N GLY A 279 -2.99 9.73 -12.19
CA GLY A 279 -2.90 10.60 -13.37
C GLY A 279 -2.31 11.99 -13.08
N GLU A 280 -2.02 12.76 -14.13
CA GLU A 280 -1.42 14.10 -14.11
C GLU A 280 -1.90 14.91 -15.34
N HIS A 281 -1.40 16.13 -15.62
CA HIS A 281 -1.99 16.97 -16.70
C HIS A 281 -0.97 17.67 -17.60
N GLY A 282 0.21 17.07 -17.78
CA GLY A 282 1.32 17.63 -18.54
C GLY A 282 1.08 17.70 -20.05
N GLU A 283 2.01 18.34 -20.75
CA GLU A 283 1.96 18.50 -22.22
C GLU A 283 2.21 17.16 -22.93
N THR A 284 3.28 16.46 -22.52
CA THR A 284 3.76 15.19 -23.09
C THR A 284 3.13 13.97 -22.44
N SER A 285 2.44 14.13 -21.31
CA SER A 285 1.63 13.08 -20.72
C SER A 285 0.68 12.56 -21.81
N ASP A 286 0.73 11.25 -22.05
CA ASP A 286 -0.43 10.39 -22.25
C ASP A 286 -1.74 11.13 -22.56
N ALA A 287 -2.33 10.94 -23.74
CA ALA A 287 -3.60 11.54 -24.15
C ALA A 287 -4.41 10.63 -25.09
N LEU A 288 -5.74 10.72 -24.99
CA LEU A 288 -6.73 10.07 -25.86
C LEU A 288 -7.12 11.06 -26.95
N PHE A 289 -6.89 10.72 -28.22
CA PHE A 289 -7.15 11.66 -29.33
C PHE A 289 -8.50 11.39 -30.01
N PHE A 290 -9.12 12.44 -30.57
CA PHE A 290 -10.44 12.38 -31.21
C PHE A 290 -10.71 13.56 -32.17
N PHE A 291 -11.69 13.40 -33.08
CA PHE A 291 -12.15 14.46 -34.00
C PHE A 291 -13.28 15.33 -33.43
N GLU A 292 -13.41 16.54 -33.97
CA GLU A 292 -14.41 17.53 -33.54
C GLU A 292 -15.86 17.02 -33.56
N ASN A 293 -16.62 17.30 -32.50
CA ASN A 293 -18.05 16.96 -32.41
C ASN A 293 -18.85 18.07 -31.70
N MET A 294 -19.52 18.92 -32.48
CA MET A 294 -20.20 20.12 -32.00
C MET A 294 -21.70 19.88 -31.75
N GLN A 295 -22.06 19.26 -30.62
CA GLN A 295 -23.46 18.91 -30.37
C GLN A 295 -24.36 20.08 -29.92
N GLY A 296 -23.80 21.11 -29.27
CA GLY A 296 -24.53 22.26 -28.72
C GLY A 296 -24.05 22.65 -27.33
N GLY A 297 -24.36 23.88 -26.90
CA GLY A 297 -23.98 24.39 -25.59
C GLY A 297 -24.77 25.65 -25.19
N GLY A 298 -25.05 25.80 -23.89
CA GLY A 298 -25.82 26.92 -23.33
C GLY A 298 -27.08 26.47 -22.58
N ASP A 299 -27.90 27.42 -22.15
CA ASP A 299 -29.04 27.19 -21.23
C ASP A 299 -30.16 26.31 -21.82
N ASP A 300 -30.22 26.15 -23.15
CA ASP A 300 -31.15 25.25 -23.84
C ASP A 300 -30.72 23.77 -23.83
N MET A 301 -29.48 23.47 -23.42
CA MET A 301 -28.97 22.11 -23.32
C MET A 301 -29.30 21.48 -21.96
N PRO A 302 -29.43 20.13 -21.87
CA PRO A 302 -29.55 19.44 -20.59
C PRO A 302 -28.37 19.74 -19.65
N ASP A 303 -28.62 19.68 -18.34
CA ASP A 303 -27.52 19.62 -17.36
C ASP A 303 -26.93 18.20 -17.31
N LYS A 304 -25.60 18.09 -17.32
CA LYS A 304 -24.84 16.83 -17.26
C LYS A 304 -24.82 16.21 -15.86
N ARG A 305 -25.01 17.03 -14.83
CA ARG A 305 -24.83 16.65 -13.42
C ARG A 305 -25.96 15.71 -12.98
N GLN A 306 -25.64 14.73 -12.12
CA GLN A 306 -26.66 13.78 -11.62
C GLN A 306 -27.59 14.37 -10.57
N ASP A 307 -27.13 15.42 -9.87
CA ASP A 307 -27.91 16.23 -8.93
C ASP A 307 -27.63 17.69 -9.30
N ALA A 308 -28.37 18.15 -10.31
CA ALA A 308 -28.31 19.53 -10.80
C ALA A 308 -29.16 20.47 -9.93
N ASP A 309 -30.21 19.93 -9.28
CA ASP A 309 -31.25 20.70 -8.59
C ASP A 309 -31.11 20.79 -7.05
N GLY A 310 -30.22 20.00 -6.45
CA GLY A 310 -29.79 20.08 -5.05
C GLY A 310 -30.76 19.46 -4.02
N LYS A 311 -31.64 18.55 -4.45
CA LYS A 311 -32.57 17.81 -3.56
C LYS A 311 -32.00 16.46 -3.16
N GLU A 312 -32.66 15.79 -2.21
CA GLU A 312 -32.32 14.43 -1.80
C GLU A 312 -32.66 13.41 -2.91
N GLY A 313 -31.74 13.20 -3.85
CA GLY A 313 -31.90 12.21 -4.92
C GLY A 313 -30.83 12.27 -5.99
N LEU A 314 -31.12 11.64 -7.13
CA LEU A 314 -30.52 11.95 -8.43
C LEU A 314 -31.68 12.42 -9.33
N ASP A 315 -31.42 13.31 -10.28
CA ASP A 315 -32.43 13.82 -11.23
C ASP A 315 -32.94 12.71 -12.17
N TYR A 316 -32.05 11.81 -12.59
CA TYR A 316 -32.34 10.71 -13.54
C TYR A 316 -31.83 9.36 -13.02
N PRO A 317 -32.43 8.81 -11.95
CA PRO A 317 -31.92 7.63 -11.26
C PRO A 317 -32.17 6.34 -12.05
N GLY A 318 -31.25 5.38 -11.91
CA GLY A 318 -31.38 4.02 -12.44
C GLY A 318 -30.17 3.59 -13.29
N LEU A 319 -30.30 2.45 -13.94
CA LEU A 319 -29.31 1.89 -14.88
C LEU A 319 -29.83 1.97 -16.33
N PRO A 320 -28.95 1.79 -17.34
CA PRO A 320 -29.33 1.69 -18.75
C PRO A 320 -30.57 0.80 -18.98
N GLY A 321 -31.66 1.41 -19.48
CA GLY A 321 -32.94 0.76 -19.74
C GLY A 321 -34.02 0.97 -18.68
N ALA A 322 -33.70 1.56 -17.52
CA ALA A 322 -34.70 1.97 -16.53
C ALA A 322 -35.56 3.16 -17.04
N PRO A 323 -36.87 3.23 -16.77
CA PRO A 323 -37.73 4.33 -17.27
C PRO A 323 -37.36 5.73 -16.78
N THR A 324 -36.60 5.84 -15.69
CA THR A 324 -36.13 7.09 -15.06
C THR A 324 -34.70 7.45 -15.44
N TYR A 325 -33.96 6.55 -16.10
CA TYR A 325 -32.59 6.78 -16.54
C TYR A 325 -32.58 7.58 -17.85
N ARG A 326 -31.64 8.53 -17.96
CA ARG A 326 -31.46 9.38 -19.15
C ARG A 326 -30.16 9.01 -19.88
N PRO A 327 -30.21 8.26 -21.00
CA PRO A 327 -29.00 7.91 -21.75
C PRO A 327 -28.28 9.14 -22.31
N LYS A 328 -26.96 9.24 -22.06
CA LYS A 328 -26.07 10.29 -22.59
C LYS A 328 -26.62 11.71 -22.36
N ASP A 329 -27.25 11.94 -21.21
CA ASP A 329 -27.92 13.19 -20.81
C ASP A 329 -29.01 13.69 -21.78
N GLY A 330 -29.47 12.86 -22.71
CA GLY A 330 -30.38 13.25 -23.79
C GLY A 330 -29.68 13.79 -25.06
N VAL A 331 -28.35 13.74 -25.11
CA VAL A 331 -27.50 14.13 -26.25
C VAL A 331 -26.87 12.87 -26.87
N PRO A 332 -27.63 12.09 -27.67
CA PRO A 332 -27.28 10.71 -28.03
C PRO A 332 -26.03 10.56 -28.90
N CYS A 333 -25.57 11.64 -29.55
CA CYS A 333 -24.40 11.69 -30.42
C CYS A 333 -23.22 12.47 -29.81
N GLY A 334 -23.25 12.78 -28.51
CA GLY A 334 -22.17 13.46 -27.81
C GLY A 334 -20.99 12.55 -27.47
N THR A 335 -19.78 12.97 -27.81
CA THR A 335 -18.53 12.30 -27.40
C THR A 335 -18.38 12.35 -25.87
N TYR A 336 -17.91 11.25 -25.27
CA TYR A 336 -17.84 11.14 -23.81
C TYR A 336 -16.65 10.32 -23.31
N ILE A 337 -16.31 10.50 -22.04
CA ILE A 337 -15.36 9.67 -21.31
C ILE A 337 -16.10 8.64 -20.48
N GLU A 338 -15.65 7.39 -20.53
CA GLU A 338 -16.13 6.30 -19.70
C GLU A 338 -14.99 5.71 -18.87
N VAL A 339 -15.15 5.66 -17.55
CA VAL A 339 -14.22 5.05 -16.60
C VAL A 339 -14.86 3.78 -16.04
N ASP A 340 -14.25 2.63 -16.32
CA ASP A 340 -14.58 1.37 -15.64
C ASP A 340 -13.71 1.23 -14.38
N ALA A 341 -14.32 0.91 -13.25
CA ALA A 341 -13.62 0.66 -11.99
C ALA A 341 -14.29 -0.45 -11.16
N TYR A 342 -13.72 -0.74 -10.00
CA TYR A 342 -14.33 -1.57 -8.95
C TYR A 342 -14.35 -0.77 -7.64
N TYR A 343 -15.50 -0.72 -6.99
CA TYR A 343 -15.73 -0.05 -5.71
C TYR A 343 -15.65 -1.07 -4.58
N VAL A 344 -15.04 -0.69 -3.46
CA VAL A 344 -15.10 -1.43 -2.20
C VAL A 344 -15.24 -0.43 -1.05
N SER A 345 -16.22 -0.64 -0.19
CA SER A 345 -16.35 0.06 1.08
C SER A 345 -16.39 -0.94 2.23
N ILE A 346 -15.43 -0.81 3.15
CA ILE A 346 -15.37 -1.53 4.41
C ILE A 346 -15.96 -0.71 5.58
N ASN A 347 -16.50 0.47 5.28
CA ASN A 347 -17.07 1.41 6.24
C ASN A 347 -18.44 0.92 6.74
N SER A 348 -18.64 0.94 8.06
CA SER A 348 -19.85 0.43 8.74
C SER A 348 -21.15 1.19 8.43
N GLU A 349 -21.08 2.40 7.90
CA GLU A 349 -22.25 3.18 7.48
C GLU A 349 -22.81 2.71 6.13
N LYS A 350 -21.92 2.27 5.23
CA LYS A 350 -22.26 1.80 3.87
C LYS A 350 -21.26 0.75 3.40
N VAL A 351 -21.35 -0.46 3.96
CA VAL A 351 -20.67 -1.65 3.41
C VAL A 351 -21.21 -1.91 2.01
N GLY A 352 -20.33 -2.27 1.08
CA GLY A 352 -20.71 -2.71 -0.26
C GLY A 352 -19.51 -2.82 -1.19
N SER A 353 -19.60 -3.65 -2.22
CA SER A 353 -18.60 -3.73 -3.28
C SER A 353 -19.23 -3.91 -4.67
N GLY A 354 -18.44 -3.82 -5.74
CA GLY A 354 -18.91 -4.20 -7.07
C GLY A 354 -18.27 -3.42 -8.22
N PRO A 355 -18.57 -3.80 -9.48
CA PRO A 355 -18.26 -2.99 -10.65
C PRO A 355 -18.94 -1.61 -10.52
N ILE A 356 -18.19 -0.54 -10.73
CA ILE A 356 -18.72 0.81 -10.83
C ILE A 356 -18.22 1.43 -12.13
N LYS A 357 -19.08 2.19 -12.80
CA LYS A 357 -18.78 2.90 -14.04
C LYS A 357 -19.16 4.36 -13.92
N TYR A 358 -18.31 5.24 -14.41
CA TYR A 358 -18.54 6.70 -14.44
C TYR A 358 -18.54 7.19 -15.90
N ARG A 359 -19.50 8.03 -16.27
CA ARG A 359 -19.59 8.65 -17.60
C ARG A 359 -19.59 10.18 -17.50
N PHE A 360 -18.80 10.85 -18.34
CA PHE A 360 -18.77 12.32 -18.46
C PHE A 360 -18.89 12.75 -19.92
N MET A 361 -19.94 13.50 -20.26
CA MET A 361 -20.16 14.01 -21.61
C MET A 361 -19.21 15.19 -21.90
N LEU A 362 -18.44 15.11 -22.99
CA LEU A 362 -17.29 15.99 -23.21
C LEU A 362 -17.68 17.39 -23.71
N GLY A 363 -16.94 18.41 -23.26
CA GLY A 363 -17.08 19.80 -23.67
C GLY A 363 -16.32 20.71 -22.71
N LYS A 364 -16.48 22.03 -22.83
CA LYS A 364 -15.66 23.03 -22.09
C LYS A 364 -16.17 23.34 -20.68
N ASN A 365 -17.33 22.83 -20.29
CA ASN A 365 -17.86 22.93 -18.92
C ASN A 365 -18.45 21.59 -18.44
N VAL A 366 -18.71 21.51 -17.13
CA VAL A 366 -19.31 20.35 -16.45
C VAL A 366 -20.84 20.38 -16.41
N THR A 367 -21.49 21.39 -17.01
CA THR A 367 -22.94 21.62 -16.88
C THR A 367 -23.70 21.41 -18.19
N THR A 368 -23.41 22.17 -19.24
CA THR A 368 -24.33 22.35 -20.38
C THR A 368 -23.65 22.45 -21.76
N ASP A 369 -22.32 22.42 -21.84
CA ASP A 369 -21.59 22.48 -23.12
C ASP A 369 -21.17 21.08 -23.59
N TYR A 370 -21.74 20.62 -24.70
CA TYR A 370 -21.47 19.31 -25.32
C TYR A 370 -20.61 19.45 -26.60
N ASN A 371 -19.91 20.58 -26.76
CA ASN A 371 -19.05 20.85 -27.91
C ASN A 371 -17.61 20.38 -27.68
N ALA A 372 -17.23 19.31 -28.37
CA ALA A 372 -15.88 18.80 -28.42
C ALA A 372 -15.12 19.45 -29.61
N GLU A 373 -14.79 20.76 -29.52
CA GLU A 373 -14.15 21.56 -30.58
C GLU A 373 -12.72 21.10 -30.91
N ARG A 374 -12.27 21.27 -32.17
CA ARG A 374 -10.90 20.94 -32.62
C ARG A 374 -9.79 21.81 -32.01
N ASN A 375 -8.58 21.26 -31.92
CA ASN A 375 -7.38 21.94 -31.42
C ASN A 375 -7.46 22.41 -29.94
N TYR A 376 -8.12 21.63 -29.10
CA TYR A 376 -8.10 21.79 -27.64
C TYR A 376 -7.38 20.61 -26.97
N HIS A 377 -6.68 20.94 -25.88
CA HIS A 377 -6.26 20.00 -24.88
C HIS A 377 -7.41 19.95 -23.89
N TYR A 378 -8.42 19.12 -24.18
CA TYR A 378 -9.36 18.71 -23.15
C TYR A 378 -8.60 17.91 -22.12
N LYS A 379 -9.04 18.03 -20.89
CA LYS A 379 -8.41 17.40 -19.77
C LYS A 379 -9.50 17.22 -18.71
N LEU A 380 -9.53 16.15 -17.94
CA LEU A 380 -10.67 15.80 -17.08
C LEU A 380 -10.21 15.14 -15.77
N THR A 381 -10.81 15.53 -14.64
CA THR A 381 -10.57 14.91 -13.34
C THR A 381 -11.88 14.41 -12.77
N LEU A 382 -11.92 13.15 -12.37
CA LEU A 382 -13.00 12.56 -11.58
C LEU A 382 -12.70 12.79 -10.08
N VAL A 383 -13.58 13.51 -9.37
CA VAL A 383 -13.38 13.91 -7.97
C VAL A 383 -14.27 13.06 -7.06
N LEU A 384 -13.76 11.88 -6.71
CA LEU A 384 -14.44 10.88 -5.88
C LEU A 384 -14.67 11.39 -4.46
N LYS A 385 -15.93 11.71 -4.13
CA LYS A 385 -16.36 12.21 -2.82
C LYS A 385 -17.14 11.13 -2.06
N ASN A 386 -17.14 11.23 -0.72
CA ASN A 386 -17.95 10.39 0.18
C ASN A 386 -17.76 8.88 -0.11
N PHE A 387 -18.82 8.18 -0.52
CA PHE A 387 -18.80 6.77 -0.93
C PHE A 387 -18.61 6.62 -2.45
N ALA A 388 -17.52 7.19 -2.97
CA ALA A 388 -17.16 7.20 -4.39
C ALA A 388 -18.24 7.76 -5.33
N ASN A 389 -18.92 8.84 -4.91
CA ASN A 389 -19.85 9.58 -5.75
C ASN A 389 -19.18 10.87 -6.27
N ASP A 390 -19.52 11.31 -7.47
CA ASP A 390 -19.20 12.63 -7.99
C ASP A 390 -20.39 13.18 -8.78
N VAL A 391 -20.84 14.40 -8.43
CA VAL A 391 -22.08 14.98 -8.97
C VAL A 391 -21.98 15.32 -10.47
N ASP A 392 -20.78 15.57 -10.96
CA ASP A 392 -20.52 15.93 -12.36
C ASP A 392 -20.44 14.70 -13.29
N TRP A 393 -20.58 13.47 -12.77
CA TRP A 393 -20.38 12.22 -13.51
C TRP A 393 -21.58 11.27 -13.36
N HIS A 394 -22.05 10.70 -14.47
CA HIS A 394 -23.10 9.68 -14.44
C HIS A 394 -22.58 8.34 -13.92
N ILE A 395 -23.04 7.90 -12.75
CA ILE A 395 -22.61 6.67 -12.08
C ILE A 395 -23.58 5.50 -12.36
N GLU A 396 -23.01 4.37 -12.78
CA GLU A 396 -23.67 3.07 -12.88
C GLU A 396 -23.07 2.12 -11.83
N TYR A 397 -23.86 1.77 -10.81
CA TYR A 397 -23.52 0.83 -9.71
C TYR A 397 -24.79 0.11 -9.24
N GLU A 398 -24.70 -1.18 -8.94
CA GLU A 398 -25.79 -2.00 -8.39
C GLU A 398 -25.26 -3.02 -7.36
N GLU A 399 -26.17 -3.53 -6.55
CA GLU A 399 -25.95 -4.53 -5.49
C GLU A 399 -27.03 -5.61 -5.57
N GLU A 400 -26.81 -6.79 -4.98
CA GLU A 400 -27.86 -7.82 -4.94
C GLU A 400 -28.97 -7.45 -3.94
N VAL A 401 -30.22 -7.50 -4.39
CA VAL A 401 -31.41 -7.09 -3.61
C VAL A 401 -32.56 -8.09 -3.83
N PRO A 402 -32.94 -8.92 -2.84
CA PRO A 402 -32.35 -9.04 -1.51
C PRO A 402 -31.00 -9.80 -1.52
N GLY A 403 -30.11 -9.47 -0.59
CA GLY A 403 -28.74 -10.03 -0.55
C GLY A 403 -28.00 -9.71 0.76
N ILE A 404 -26.75 -10.16 0.88
CA ILE A 404 -25.83 -9.77 1.96
C ILE A 404 -24.55 -9.23 1.32
N GLU A 405 -24.10 -8.06 1.77
CA GLU A 405 -22.81 -7.46 1.42
C GLU A 405 -21.88 -7.57 2.63
N VAL A 406 -20.74 -8.27 2.49
CA VAL A 406 -19.67 -8.30 3.50
C VAL A 406 -18.36 -7.69 2.97
N PRO A 407 -17.54 -7.03 3.81
CA PRO A 407 -16.22 -6.56 3.41
C PRO A 407 -15.28 -7.73 3.06
N GLN A 408 -14.69 -7.69 1.87
CA GLN A 408 -13.72 -8.69 1.41
C GLN A 408 -12.52 -8.03 0.69
N PRO A 409 -11.27 -8.24 1.14
CA PRO A 409 -10.88 -8.83 2.42
C PRO A 409 -11.24 -7.93 3.61
N TYR A 410 -11.25 -8.52 4.81
CA TYR A 410 -11.23 -7.77 6.08
C TYR A 410 -10.14 -8.33 7.01
N TYR A 411 -9.64 -7.51 7.95
CA TYR A 411 -8.41 -7.81 8.67
C TYR A 411 -8.61 -7.90 10.18
N ILE A 412 -7.91 -8.83 10.84
CA ILE A 412 -7.85 -8.96 12.31
C ILE A 412 -6.39 -9.01 12.79
N SER A 413 -6.16 -8.48 14.00
CA SER A 413 -4.85 -8.37 14.63
C SER A 413 -4.02 -9.67 14.63
N TYR A 414 -2.70 -9.54 14.50
CA TYR A 414 -1.77 -10.66 14.67
C TYR A 414 -1.63 -11.09 16.14
N LEU A 415 -2.12 -10.26 17.08
CA LEU A 415 -2.08 -10.49 18.53
C LEU A 415 -3.26 -11.34 19.01
N TYR A 416 -3.00 -12.21 19.98
CA TYR A 416 -3.96 -13.05 20.68
C TYR A 416 -4.95 -12.26 21.55
N ASN A 417 -6.12 -12.84 21.79
CA ASN A 417 -7.23 -12.25 22.55
C ASN A 417 -7.44 -10.76 22.19
N ARG A 418 -7.64 -10.49 20.91
CA ARG A 418 -8.07 -9.20 20.36
C ARG A 418 -9.37 -9.35 19.61
N THR A 419 -10.20 -8.33 19.74
CA THR A 419 -11.50 -8.21 19.10
C THR A 419 -11.38 -7.42 17.81
N MET A 420 -12.18 -7.81 16.83
CA MET A 420 -12.48 -7.07 15.62
C MET A 420 -14.00 -6.98 15.52
N ASP A 421 -14.54 -5.77 15.38
CA ASP A 421 -15.93 -5.60 15.01
C ASP A 421 -16.04 -5.67 13.49
N PHE A 422 -16.80 -6.65 13.01
CA PHE A 422 -17.01 -6.95 11.60
C PHE A 422 -18.31 -6.28 11.13
N PRO A 423 -18.25 -5.30 10.23
CA PRO A 423 -19.43 -4.70 9.63
C PRO A 423 -19.96 -5.60 8.50
N LEU A 424 -21.28 -5.68 8.34
CA LEU A 424 -21.94 -6.23 7.16
C LEU A 424 -23.27 -5.52 6.91
N LYS A 425 -23.79 -5.60 5.70
CA LYS A 425 -25.10 -5.05 5.34
C LYS A 425 -25.99 -6.15 4.76
N ILE A 426 -27.25 -6.18 5.17
CA ILE A 426 -28.27 -7.07 4.60
C ILE A 426 -29.20 -6.21 3.77
N ASN A 427 -29.27 -6.46 2.46
CA ASN A 427 -30.25 -5.86 1.57
C ASN A 427 -31.56 -6.64 1.72
N THR A 428 -32.51 -6.11 2.49
CA THR A 428 -33.75 -6.79 2.88
C THR A 428 -34.90 -6.58 1.91
N ALA A 429 -34.79 -5.64 0.96
CA ALA A 429 -35.83 -5.36 -0.05
C ALA A 429 -37.23 -5.05 0.53
N GLY A 430 -37.29 -4.50 1.76
CA GLY A 430 -38.52 -4.23 2.52
C GLY A 430 -38.96 -5.35 3.47
N ALA A 431 -38.29 -6.51 3.47
CA ALA A 431 -38.59 -7.63 4.37
C ALA A 431 -38.20 -7.35 5.83
N GLU A 432 -38.83 -8.08 6.76
CA GLU A 432 -38.41 -8.16 8.16
C GLU A 432 -37.30 -9.21 8.33
N LEU A 433 -36.21 -8.85 9.01
CA LEU A 433 -35.14 -9.78 9.39
C LEU A 433 -35.61 -10.64 10.59
N ILE A 434 -35.59 -11.97 10.44
CA ILE A 434 -35.98 -12.94 11.48
C ILE A 434 -34.76 -13.41 12.29
N SER A 435 -33.67 -13.76 11.59
CA SER A 435 -32.51 -14.41 12.21
C SER A 435 -31.21 -14.03 11.49
N LEU A 436 -30.10 -14.12 12.23
CA LEU A 436 -28.75 -14.01 11.69
C LEU A 436 -27.84 -15.02 12.39
N ASP A 437 -27.23 -15.90 11.60
CA ASP A 437 -26.23 -16.87 12.03
C ASP A 437 -24.88 -16.56 11.37
N ALA A 438 -23.78 -16.89 12.06
CA ALA A 438 -22.44 -16.89 11.51
C ALA A 438 -21.72 -18.21 11.83
N ARG A 439 -20.99 -18.73 10.84
CA ARG A 439 -20.26 -20.00 10.90
C ARG A 439 -18.87 -19.88 10.28
N ILE A 440 -17.84 -20.23 11.03
CA ILE A 440 -16.50 -20.45 10.48
C ILE A 440 -16.53 -21.71 9.61
N ILE A 441 -16.23 -21.57 8.32
CA ILE A 441 -16.14 -22.69 7.36
C ILE A 441 -14.68 -23.05 7.01
N PHE A 442 -13.76 -22.08 7.07
CA PHE A 442 -12.31 -22.26 6.97
C PHE A 442 -11.63 -21.45 8.08
N ASN A 443 -10.64 -22.02 8.78
CA ASN A 443 -9.82 -21.32 9.80
C ASN A 443 -8.65 -22.22 10.18
N ASN A 444 -7.79 -22.53 9.22
CA ASN A 444 -6.75 -23.52 9.44
C ASN A 444 -5.46 -22.84 9.95
N TRP A 445 -4.53 -23.63 10.45
CA TRP A 445 -3.36 -23.13 11.16
C TRP A 445 -2.32 -22.44 10.24
N ALA A 446 -2.40 -22.71 8.94
CA ALA A 446 -1.38 -22.49 7.93
C ALA A 446 -1.30 -21.02 7.44
N PRO A 447 -0.16 -20.61 6.87
CA PRO A 447 0.01 -19.31 6.21
C PRO A 447 -0.61 -19.29 4.80
N GLU A 448 -1.34 -18.22 4.45
CA GLU A 448 -1.82 -17.99 3.08
C GLU A 448 -0.62 -17.76 2.14
N GLY A 449 -0.56 -18.49 1.02
CA GLY A 449 0.34 -18.20 -0.10
C GLY A 449 1.83 -18.53 0.11
N ALA A 450 2.20 -19.27 1.15
CA ALA A 450 3.60 -19.58 1.47
C ALA A 450 4.19 -20.70 0.59
N SER A 451 4.43 -20.41 -0.69
CA SER A 451 4.99 -21.34 -1.68
C SER A 451 6.41 -21.86 -1.40
N THR A 452 7.12 -21.28 -0.42
CA THR A 452 8.48 -21.65 0.01
C THR A 452 8.52 -22.48 1.30
N LEU A 453 7.36 -22.91 1.82
CA LEU A 453 7.25 -23.73 3.04
C LEU A 453 6.66 -25.11 2.72
N ASP A 454 7.53 -26.10 2.49
CA ASP A 454 7.18 -27.49 2.18
C ASP A 454 6.12 -28.07 3.14
N TYR A 455 6.26 -27.82 4.45
CA TYR A 455 5.32 -28.30 5.47
C TYR A 455 3.97 -27.55 5.52
N ALA A 456 3.87 -26.39 4.87
CA ALA A 456 2.58 -25.74 4.64
C ALA A 456 1.87 -26.43 3.46
N HIS A 457 2.55 -26.68 2.36
CA HIS A 457 1.98 -27.34 1.17
C HIS A 457 1.24 -28.64 1.51
N ASP A 458 1.87 -29.54 2.28
CA ASP A 458 1.32 -30.89 2.54
C ASP A 458 0.21 -30.93 3.61
N TYR A 459 0.17 -29.94 4.51
CA TYR A 459 -0.70 -29.92 5.70
C TYR A 459 -1.64 -28.70 5.78
N ASP A 460 -1.60 -27.80 4.78
CA ASP A 460 -2.62 -26.79 4.56
C ASP A 460 -3.79 -27.37 3.76
N TYR A 461 -5.00 -27.11 4.24
CA TYR A 461 -6.24 -27.51 3.59
C TYR A 461 -6.56 -26.65 2.35
N ALA A 462 -6.04 -25.42 2.26
CA ALA A 462 -6.23 -24.58 1.07
C ALA A 462 -5.39 -25.04 -0.14
N VAL A 463 -4.32 -25.81 0.09
CA VAL A 463 -3.45 -26.39 -0.95
C VAL A 463 -3.74 -27.88 -1.15
N THR A 464 -3.83 -28.64 -0.06
CA THR A 464 -4.04 -30.10 -0.05
C THR A 464 -5.35 -30.43 0.68
N PRO A 465 -6.52 -30.36 -0.01
CA PRO A 465 -7.84 -30.32 0.62
C PRO A 465 -8.38 -31.71 1.04
N THR A 466 -7.69 -32.42 1.93
CA THR A 466 -8.18 -33.70 2.49
C THR A 466 -9.03 -33.52 3.76
N ALA A 467 -9.81 -34.53 4.11
CA ALA A 467 -10.61 -34.54 5.34
C ALA A 467 -9.75 -34.51 6.62
N GLU A 468 -8.51 -35.02 6.58
CA GLU A 468 -7.58 -34.94 7.71
C GLU A 468 -6.91 -33.58 7.86
N ASN A 469 -6.73 -32.84 6.76
CA ASN A 469 -6.15 -31.50 6.78
C ASN A 469 -7.18 -30.42 7.19
N ASN A 470 -8.49 -30.70 7.06
CA ASN A 470 -9.55 -29.78 7.46
C ASN A 470 -9.70 -29.68 9.00
N ALA A 471 -8.90 -28.80 9.62
CA ALA A 471 -8.82 -28.62 11.07
C ALA A 471 -9.05 -27.15 11.50
N PRO A 472 -10.28 -26.61 11.38
CA PRO A 472 -10.60 -25.22 11.72
C PRO A 472 -10.45 -24.88 13.22
N TRP A 473 -10.35 -25.91 14.07
CA TRP A 473 -10.03 -25.79 15.49
C TRP A 473 -8.54 -25.52 15.78
N ASN A 474 -7.65 -25.52 14.76
CA ASN A 474 -6.23 -25.22 14.90
C ASN A 474 -5.82 -23.81 14.38
N GLY A 475 -6.73 -23.04 13.76
CA GLY A 475 -6.48 -21.65 13.36
C GLY A 475 -6.83 -20.61 14.42
N PHE A 476 -6.81 -19.34 14.01
CA PHE A 476 -6.78 -18.18 14.89
C PHE A 476 -8.16 -17.66 15.31
N LEU A 477 -9.17 -17.75 14.44
CA LEU A 477 -10.43 -17.04 14.61
C LEU A 477 -11.38 -17.76 15.58
N SER A 478 -12.23 -16.98 16.25
CA SER A 478 -13.44 -17.42 16.92
C SER A 478 -14.53 -16.36 16.84
N LEU A 479 -15.80 -16.80 16.75
CA LEU A 479 -16.99 -15.94 16.80
C LEU A 479 -17.44 -15.64 18.25
N ARG A 480 -16.64 -16.03 19.25
CA ARG A 480 -16.99 -15.96 20.68
C ARG A 480 -15.81 -15.51 21.53
N LYS A 481 -16.06 -14.53 22.40
CA LYS A 481 -15.08 -13.88 23.31
C LYS A 481 -14.20 -14.89 24.04
N THR A 482 -12.89 -14.64 24.06
CA THR A 482 -11.90 -15.58 24.60
C THR A 482 -10.82 -14.83 25.40
N THR A 483 -10.51 -15.36 26.58
CA THR A 483 -9.61 -14.76 27.57
C THR A 483 -8.40 -15.64 27.90
N ALA A 484 -8.43 -16.93 27.54
CA ALA A 484 -7.32 -17.86 27.67
C ALA A 484 -6.00 -17.30 27.13
N LYS A 485 -4.98 -17.19 27.98
CA LYS A 485 -3.58 -16.92 27.61
C LYS A 485 -2.93 -18.20 27.06
N VAL A 486 -3.23 -19.34 27.68
CA VAL A 486 -2.71 -20.68 27.33
C VAL A 486 -3.84 -21.71 27.45
N LEU A 487 -3.84 -22.75 26.61
CA LEU A 487 -4.66 -23.95 26.79
C LEU A 487 -3.79 -25.13 27.27
N THR A 488 -4.27 -25.94 28.22
CA THR A 488 -3.49 -27.08 28.75
C THR A 488 -4.28 -28.39 28.76
N VAL A 489 -3.54 -29.49 28.67
CA VAL A 489 -4.00 -30.88 28.88
C VAL A 489 -3.63 -31.43 30.27
N ASP A 490 -2.86 -30.69 31.07
CA ASP A 490 -2.67 -30.99 32.48
C ASP A 490 -3.59 -30.09 33.33
N GLU A 491 -4.62 -30.71 33.89
CA GLU A 491 -5.56 -30.13 34.85
C GLU A 491 -4.85 -29.42 36.01
N LYS A 492 -3.64 -29.85 36.41
CA LYS A 492 -2.85 -29.23 37.47
C LYS A 492 -2.17 -27.91 37.08
N GLN A 493 -2.07 -27.62 35.78
CA GLN A 493 -1.57 -26.35 35.26
C GLN A 493 -2.68 -25.31 35.06
N ALA A 494 -3.95 -25.73 35.13
CA ALA A 494 -5.09 -24.85 34.92
C ALA A 494 -5.19 -23.81 36.05
N SER A 495 -5.35 -22.55 35.67
CA SER A 495 -5.44 -21.41 36.57
C SER A 495 -6.13 -20.27 35.86
N GLU A 496 -7.37 -19.98 36.23
CA GLU A 496 -8.12 -18.81 35.76
C GLU A 496 -7.35 -17.52 36.05
N ALA A 497 -6.72 -17.43 37.22
CA ALA A 497 -5.89 -16.29 37.64
C ALA A 497 -4.64 -16.07 36.76
N ALA A 498 -4.17 -17.09 36.05
CA ALA A 498 -3.08 -16.97 35.07
C ALA A 498 -3.59 -16.90 33.61
N GLY A 499 -4.89 -17.13 33.37
CA GLY A 499 -5.46 -17.32 32.04
C GLY A 499 -5.08 -18.66 31.41
N VAL A 500 -4.89 -19.73 32.21
CA VAL A 500 -4.57 -21.08 31.71
C VAL A 500 -5.79 -21.97 31.83
N GLU A 501 -6.42 -22.32 30.70
CA GLU A 501 -7.66 -23.11 30.67
C GLU A 501 -7.41 -24.59 30.35
N TYR A 502 -8.04 -25.51 31.10
CA TYR A 502 -8.00 -26.94 30.82
C TYR A 502 -8.95 -27.31 29.67
N VAL A 503 -8.45 -28.02 28.65
CA VAL A 503 -9.25 -28.40 27.46
C VAL A 503 -10.24 -29.55 27.69
N GLY A 504 -10.32 -30.10 28.91
CA GLY A 504 -11.22 -31.20 29.26
C GLY A 504 -10.72 -32.61 28.88
N THR A 505 -9.51 -32.73 28.31
CA THR A 505 -8.86 -34.02 28.03
C THR A 505 -7.36 -33.97 28.30
N LYS A 506 -6.75 -35.13 28.50
CA LYS A 506 -5.29 -35.32 28.57
C LYS A 506 -4.67 -35.60 27.19
N GLU A 507 -5.50 -35.82 26.16
CA GLU A 507 -5.08 -36.11 24.80
C GLU A 507 -4.82 -34.83 23.99
N LYS A 508 -3.54 -34.45 23.88
CA LYS A 508 -3.09 -33.23 23.18
C LYS A 508 -3.61 -33.09 21.76
N ASP A 509 -3.77 -34.20 21.03
CA ASP A 509 -4.12 -34.20 19.62
C ASP A 509 -5.63 -34.02 19.37
N LEU A 510 -6.48 -34.23 20.40
CA LEU A 510 -7.91 -33.94 20.37
C LEU A 510 -8.30 -32.67 21.13
N GLY A 511 -7.49 -32.22 22.10
CA GLY A 511 -7.86 -31.14 23.03
C GLY A 511 -8.23 -29.81 22.35
N ASN A 512 -7.50 -29.41 21.29
CA ASN A 512 -7.85 -28.20 20.52
C ASN A 512 -9.26 -28.29 19.91
N LYS A 513 -9.63 -29.47 19.39
CA LYS A 513 -10.94 -29.73 18.77
C LYS A 513 -12.04 -29.73 19.83
N LEU A 514 -11.88 -30.53 20.89
CA LEU A 514 -12.88 -30.67 21.94
C LEU A 514 -13.18 -29.33 22.63
N TYR A 515 -12.16 -28.50 22.89
CA TYR A 515 -12.36 -27.14 23.41
C TYR A 515 -13.09 -26.23 22.40
N TYR A 516 -12.71 -26.27 21.12
CA TYR A 516 -13.34 -25.45 20.07
C TYR A 516 -14.82 -25.78 19.88
N GLU A 517 -15.17 -27.07 19.91
CA GLU A 517 -16.55 -27.57 19.77
C GLU A 517 -17.37 -27.30 21.05
N LYS A 518 -16.85 -27.65 22.24
CA LYS A 518 -17.51 -27.41 23.55
C LYS A 518 -17.85 -25.93 23.76
N GLU A 519 -16.89 -25.04 23.55
CA GLU A 519 -17.08 -23.59 23.69
C GLU A 519 -17.70 -22.93 22.44
N ASN A 520 -18.22 -23.73 21.49
CA ASN A 520 -18.92 -23.29 20.28
C ASN A 520 -18.15 -22.22 19.47
N ARG A 521 -16.81 -22.29 19.48
CA ARG A 521 -15.92 -21.21 19.01
C ARG A 521 -16.08 -20.86 17.53
N GLY A 522 -16.60 -21.78 16.72
CA GLY A 522 -16.85 -21.62 15.29
C GLY A 522 -18.29 -21.29 14.88
N ILE A 523 -19.25 -21.19 15.81
CA ILE A 523 -20.67 -20.93 15.48
C ILE A 523 -21.30 -19.95 16.49
N ARG A 524 -21.90 -18.87 15.97
CA ARG A 524 -22.71 -17.93 16.76
C ARG A 524 -24.04 -17.66 16.05
N LYS A 525 -25.12 -17.67 16.85
CA LYS A 525 -26.44 -17.16 16.46
C LYS A 525 -26.60 -15.79 17.11
N TYR A 526 -27.16 -14.82 16.39
CA TYR A 526 -27.47 -13.49 16.89
C TYR A 526 -28.99 -13.38 17.04
N SER A 527 -29.44 -12.85 18.18
CA SER A 527 -30.85 -12.63 18.43
C SER A 527 -31.31 -11.40 17.67
N VAL A 528 -32.47 -11.49 17.03
CA VAL A 528 -33.14 -10.35 16.38
C VAL A 528 -34.42 -10.08 17.16
N THR A 529 -34.65 -8.83 17.54
CA THR A 529 -35.83 -8.42 18.31
C THR A 529 -36.33 -7.08 17.77
N LYS A 530 -37.62 -7.05 17.40
CA LYS A 530 -38.24 -5.92 16.71
C LYS A 530 -38.14 -4.64 17.55
N GLY A 531 -37.48 -3.62 17.00
CA GLY A 531 -37.23 -2.33 17.67
C GLY A 531 -35.99 -2.28 18.57
N GLN A 532 -35.26 -3.39 18.76
CA GLN A 532 -33.96 -3.38 19.45
C GLN A 532 -32.82 -3.33 18.42
N ILE A 533 -31.95 -2.32 18.55
CA ILE A 533 -30.84 -2.09 17.60
C ILE A 533 -29.45 -2.41 18.15
N ASP A 534 -29.25 -2.41 19.47
CA ASP A 534 -28.00 -2.74 20.13
C ASP A 534 -28.23 -3.86 21.15
N TYR A 535 -27.31 -4.81 21.22
CA TYR A 535 -27.46 -6.07 21.96
C TYR A 535 -26.24 -6.27 22.86
N ILE A 536 -26.48 -6.29 24.18
CA ILE A 536 -25.44 -6.50 25.19
C ILE A 536 -25.30 -8.00 25.48
N ASP A 537 -24.07 -8.50 25.44
CA ASP A 537 -23.73 -9.90 25.65
C ASP A 537 -22.33 -9.96 26.29
N ASP A 538 -22.26 -9.94 27.63
CA ASP A 538 -21.00 -9.95 28.37
C ASP A 538 -20.15 -11.21 28.09
N LYS A 539 -20.81 -12.31 27.72
CA LYS A 539 -20.20 -13.62 27.54
C LYS A 539 -19.53 -13.75 26.18
N ASP A 540 -20.25 -13.49 25.09
CA ASP A 540 -19.78 -13.72 23.72
C ASP A 540 -19.48 -12.40 22.97
N GLY A 541 -19.95 -11.26 23.48
CA GLY A 541 -19.62 -9.89 23.06
C GLY A 541 -20.76 -9.15 22.38
N ASN A 542 -20.92 -7.86 22.71
CA ASN A 542 -21.99 -6.98 22.20
C ASN A 542 -22.01 -6.90 20.66
N TYR A 543 -23.20 -6.76 20.07
CA TYR A 543 -23.41 -6.61 18.63
C TYR A 543 -24.54 -5.62 18.35
N SER A 544 -24.67 -5.16 17.11
CA SER A 544 -25.75 -4.25 16.72
C SER A 544 -26.36 -4.61 15.37
N ILE A 545 -27.67 -4.38 15.23
CA ILE A 545 -28.50 -4.69 14.05
C ILE A 545 -29.39 -3.46 13.83
N LYS A 546 -29.10 -2.66 12.80
CA LYS A 546 -29.64 -1.31 12.59
C LYS A 546 -30.36 -1.23 11.25
N PRO A 547 -31.69 -1.47 11.22
CA PRO A 547 -32.52 -1.28 10.02
C PRO A 547 -32.54 0.18 9.57
N THR A 548 -32.51 0.41 8.26
CA THR A 548 -32.78 1.72 7.66
C THR A 548 -34.28 1.97 7.50
N GLU A 549 -34.66 3.20 7.16
CA GLU A 549 -36.05 3.54 6.91
C GLU A 549 -36.70 2.63 5.85
N GLY A 550 -37.93 2.20 6.13
CA GLY A 550 -38.70 1.28 5.29
C GLY A 550 -38.15 -0.15 5.21
N ASN A 551 -37.23 -0.55 6.10
CA ASN A 551 -36.56 -1.87 6.08
C ASN A 551 -35.93 -2.21 4.71
N LYS A 552 -35.39 -1.21 4.01
CA LYS A 552 -34.71 -1.42 2.71
C LYS A 552 -33.39 -2.18 2.88
N THR A 553 -32.59 -1.79 3.88
CA THR A 553 -31.35 -2.46 4.28
C THR A 553 -31.23 -2.53 5.80
N VAL A 554 -30.32 -3.38 6.30
CA VAL A 554 -29.97 -3.49 7.72
C VAL A 554 -28.44 -3.51 7.85
N ASN A 555 -27.88 -2.48 8.50
CA ASN A 555 -26.46 -2.44 8.83
C ASN A 555 -26.21 -3.21 10.12
N VAL A 556 -25.18 -4.06 10.15
CA VAL A 556 -24.91 -5.00 11.25
C VAL A 556 -23.44 -4.90 11.65
N MET A 557 -23.16 -4.94 12.96
CA MET A 557 -21.83 -5.07 13.54
C MET A 557 -21.78 -6.31 14.43
N VAL A 558 -20.84 -7.23 14.19
CA VAL A 558 -20.63 -8.41 15.05
C VAL A 558 -19.17 -8.58 15.49
N PRO A 559 -18.88 -8.92 16.75
CA PRO A 559 -17.52 -9.05 17.24
C PRO A 559 -16.96 -10.44 16.94
N MET A 560 -15.72 -10.48 16.45
CA MET A 560 -14.92 -11.69 16.29
C MET A 560 -13.59 -11.55 17.03
N TYR A 561 -12.94 -12.68 17.31
CA TYR A 561 -11.80 -12.73 18.22
C TYR A 561 -10.67 -13.60 17.72
N THR A 562 -9.42 -13.19 17.97
CA THR A 562 -8.27 -14.09 17.92
C THR A 562 -8.19 -14.94 19.19
N ARG A 563 -7.84 -16.22 19.05
CA ARG A 563 -7.69 -17.18 20.16
C ARG A 563 -6.37 -17.00 20.94
N ALA A 564 -6.19 -17.82 21.97
CA ALA A 564 -5.08 -17.81 22.93
C ALA A 564 -3.67 -17.69 22.31
N LYS A 565 -2.74 -17.03 23.04
CA LYS A 565 -1.32 -16.85 22.66
C LYS A 565 -0.69 -18.19 22.28
N GLN A 566 -1.00 -19.18 23.09
CA GLN A 566 -0.58 -20.57 22.97
C GLN A 566 -1.85 -21.38 23.12
N MET A 567 -2.13 -22.31 22.21
CA MET A 567 -3.11 -23.37 22.49
C MET A 567 -2.40 -24.40 23.36
N ILE A 568 -2.50 -25.69 23.05
CA ILE A 568 -1.77 -26.72 23.79
C ILE A 568 -0.27 -26.63 23.42
N ALA A 569 0.60 -26.34 24.39
CA ALA A 569 2.04 -26.14 24.15
C ALA A 569 2.70 -27.25 23.31
N THR A 570 2.38 -28.52 23.59
CA THR A 570 2.91 -29.68 22.87
C THR A 570 2.39 -29.87 21.44
N THR A 571 1.37 -29.11 21.03
CA THR A 571 0.88 -29.07 19.63
C THR A 571 1.36 -27.83 18.86
N ALA A 572 2.09 -26.92 19.51
CA ALA A 572 2.64 -25.67 18.97
C ALA A 572 1.61 -24.66 18.38
N TYR A 573 0.35 -25.02 18.21
CA TYR A 573 -0.69 -24.17 17.61
C TYR A 573 -0.94 -22.91 18.44
N THR A 574 -1.17 -21.79 17.74
CA THR A 574 -1.22 -20.44 18.32
C THR A 574 -2.30 -19.59 17.65
N GLY A 575 -3.02 -18.80 18.46
CA GLY A 575 -3.92 -17.74 17.99
C GLY A 575 -3.19 -16.45 17.59
N ASN A 576 -1.98 -16.19 18.11
CA ASN A 576 -1.04 -15.24 17.49
C ASN A 576 -0.64 -15.75 16.09
N ASN A 577 -0.48 -14.85 15.12
CA ASN A 577 0.23 -15.19 13.89
C ASN A 577 1.74 -15.34 14.19
N PRO A 578 2.38 -16.51 13.98
CA PRO A 578 3.82 -16.67 14.18
C PRO A 578 4.65 -16.03 13.05
N TYR A 579 4.06 -15.84 11.86
CA TYR A 579 4.75 -15.45 10.63
C TYR A 579 4.89 -13.93 10.48
N VAL A 580 6.12 -13.47 10.30
CA VAL A 580 6.43 -12.06 9.95
C VAL A 580 6.17 -11.78 8.46
N ALA A 581 6.28 -12.80 7.62
CA ALA A 581 6.14 -12.72 6.16
C ALA A 581 4.72 -13.03 5.64
N TYR A 582 3.92 -13.82 6.36
CA TYR A 582 2.66 -14.37 5.83
C TYR A 582 1.45 -13.99 6.69
N GLN A 583 0.29 -13.84 6.05
CA GLN A 583 -1.01 -13.76 6.71
C GLN A 583 -1.55 -15.17 7.00
N ARG A 584 -2.63 -15.28 7.75
CA ARG A 584 -3.43 -16.52 7.85
C ARG A 584 -4.88 -16.23 7.47
N ARG A 585 -5.54 -17.18 6.81
CA ARG A 585 -6.91 -17.03 6.30
C ARG A 585 -7.95 -17.70 7.20
N ALA A 586 -9.09 -17.04 7.34
CA ALA A 586 -10.35 -17.63 7.79
C ALA A 586 -11.48 -17.21 6.83
N GLU A 587 -12.53 -18.01 6.75
CA GLU A 587 -13.74 -17.75 5.96
C GLU A 587 -14.96 -17.96 6.86
N VAL A 588 -15.87 -16.98 6.88
CA VAL A 588 -17.08 -16.98 7.71
C VAL A 588 -18.32 -16.87 6.83
N GLU A 589 -19.09 -17.96 6.76
CA GLU A 589 -20.43 -17.95 6.17
C GLU A 589 -21.37 -17.19 7.13
N PHE A 590 -22.02 -16.15 6.61
CA PHE A 590 -23.18 -15.52 7.22
C PHE A 590 -24.45 -16.10 6.60
N THR A 591 -25.49 -16.27 7.40
CA THR A 591 -26.81 -16.71 6.95
C THR A 591 -27.88 -15.87 7.62
N ALA A 592 -28.74 -15.23 6.83
CA ALA A 592 -29.84 -14.42 7.33
C ALA A 592 -31.18 -14.96 6.81
N GLU A 593 -32.20 -15.00 7.67
CA GLU A 593 -33.57 -15.29 7.24
C GLU A 593 -34.38 -14.00 7.22
N ILE A 594 -34.96 -13.68 6.06
CA ILE A 594 -35.81 -12.50 5.87
C ILE A 594 -37.25 -12.94 5.54
N LYS A 595 -38.24 -12.14 5.89
CA LYS A 595 -39.66 -12.41 5.64
C LYS A 595 -40.37 -11.24 4.98
N PHE A 596 -40.98 -11.52 3.85
CA PHE A 596 -42.01 -10.66 3.24
C PHE A 596 -43.38 -10.97 3.86
N ASP A 597 -44.25 -9.95 3.91
CA ASP A 597 -45.66 -10.11 4.33
C ASP A 597 -46.59 -10.50 3.16
N ASP A 598 -46.01 -10.86 2.01
CA ASP A 598 -46.70 -11.35 0.82
C ASP A 598 -46.31 -12.81 0.48
N GLU A 599 -46.76 -13.29 -0.68
CA GLU A 599 -46.59 -14.68 -1.15
C GLU A 599 -45.12 -15.13 -1.27
N ARG A 600 -44.14 -14.21 -1.27
CA ARG A 600 -42.70 -14.55 -1.24
C ARG A 600 -42.25 -15.20 0.06
N GLY A 601 -43.01 -15.01 1.16
CA GLY A 601 -42.78 -15.68 2.43
C GLY A 601 -41.40 -15.45 3.04
N VAL A 602 -40.75 -16.53 3.52
CA VAL A 602 -39.41 -16.50 4.12
C VAL A 602 -38.35 -16.88 3.09
N GLN A 603 -37.26 -16.13 3.03
CA GLN A 603 -36.09 -16.40 2.19
C GLN A 603 -34.82 -16.45 3.04
N THR A 604 -33.88 -17.31 2.64
CA THR A 604 -32.56 -17.44 3.29
C THR A 604 -31.48 -16.83 2.39
N LEU A 605 -30.81 -15.80 2.90
CA LEU A 605 -29.69 -15.11 2.24
C LEU A 605 -28.36 -15.62 2.80
N LYS A 606 -27.32 -15.65 1.98
CA LYS A 606 -25.97 -16.12 2.35
C LYS A 606 -24.87 -15.35 1.64
N ASP A 607 -23.80 -15.05 2.36
CA ASP A 607 -22.49 -14.61 1.81
C ASP A 607 -21.36 -15.12 2.73
N THR A 608 -20.11 -15.15 2.26
CA THR A 608 -18.95 -15.69 2.97
C THR A 608 -17.79 -14.70 2.99
N ALA A 609 -17.49 -14.15 4.17
CA ALA A 609 -16.43 -13.17 4.36
C ALA A 609 -15.03 -13.79 4.39
N LYS A 610 -14.11 -13.33 3.52
CA LYS A 610 -12.67 -13.66 3.59
C LYS A 610 -11.94 -12.78 4.60
N ILE A 611 -11.56 -13.35 5.74
CA ILE A 611 -10.90 -12.66 6.86
C ILE A 611 -9.43 -13.05 6.94
N PHE A 612 -8.54 -12.06 7.01
CA PHE A 612 -7.10 -12.27 7.16
C PHE A 612 -6.60 -11.86 8.55
N GLN A 613 -5.92 -12.78 9.23
CA GLN A 613 -5.01 -12.39 10.30
C GLN A 613 -3.77 -11.74 9.67
N VAL A 614 -3.50 -10.49 10.04
CA VAL A 614 -2.38 -9.71 9.50
C VAL A 614 -1.01 -10.35 9.78
N ARG A 615 0.00 -10.01 8.97
CA ARG A 615 1.40 -10.41 9.21
C ARG A 615 1.85 -9.93 10.59
N ARG A 616 2.70 -10.69 11.27
CA ARG A 616 3.24 -10.34 12.59
C ARG A 616 4.19 -9.14 12.48
N VAL A 617 3.70 -7.94 12.83
CA VAL A 617 4.53 -6.73 12.87
C VAL A 617 5.49 -6.80 14.05
N VAL A 618 6.80 -6.84 13.75
CA VAL A 618 7.91 -6.92 14.73
C VAL A 618 8.83 -5.70 14.71
N ASN A 619 8.75 -4.84 13.70
CA ASN A 619 9.68 -3.76 13.44
C ASN A 619 8.95 -2.40 13.34
N PRO A 620 9.12 -1.49 14.31
CA PRO A 620 9.71 -1.70 15.64
C PRO A 620 8.79 -2.55 16.54
N LYS A 621 9.23 -2.83 17.77
CA LYS A 621 8.39 -3.36 18.87
C LYS A 621 8.66 -2.68 20.21
N GLY A 622 9.82 -2.05 20.37
CA GLY A 622 10.07 -1.13 21.47
C GLY A 622 11.15 -0.10 21.15
N ILE A 623 11.20 0.94 21.98
CA ILE A 623 12.17 2.03 21.91
C ILE A 623 12.74 2.24 23.32
N TYR A 624 14.06 2.18 23.44
CA TYR A 624 14.80 2.46 24.66
C TYR A 624 15.58 3.78 24.52
N ARG A 625 15.65 4.51 25.63
CA ARG A 625 16.54 5.66 25.82
C ARG A 625 17.24 5.53 27.17
N SER A 626 18.53 5.81 27.23
CA SER A 626 19.19 6.08 28.52
C SER A 626 18.58 7.30 29.21
N ALA A 627 18.75 7.44 30.54
CA ALA A 627 18.11 8.51 31.30
C ALA A 627 18.38 9.90 30.71
N ASP A 628 19.61 10.18 30.28
CA ASP A 628 20.00 11.46 29.70
C ASP A 628 19.60 11.64 28.22
N ASN A 629 19.31 10.57 27.48
CA ASN A 629 18.99 10.68 26.05
C ASN A 629 17.56 11.16 25.80
N SER A 630 17.41 12.32 25.15
CA SER A 630 16.13 12.89 24.72
C SER A 630 15.85 12.78 23.21
N GLU A 631 16.75 12.17 22.43
CA GLU A 631 16.62 12.09 20.96
C GLU A 631 15.34 11.39 20.53
N SER A 632 14.61 12.01 19.62
CA SER A 632 13.36 11.48 19.08
C SER A 632 13.55 10.17 18.30
N PHE A 633 12.44 9.49 17.99
CA PHE A 633 12.44 8.27 17.19
C PHE A 633 11.32 8.33 16.13
N ASP A 634 11.69 8.19 14.86
CA ASP A 634 10.76 8.11 13.73
C ASP A 634 10.28 6.65 13.55
N VAL A 635 9.10 6.37 14.07
CA VAL A 635 8.40 5.10 13.86
C VAL A 635 7.86 5.06 12.44
N LYS A 636 8.24 4.03 11.70
CA LYS A 636 7.47 3.47 10.59
C LYS A 636 7.16 2.02 10.93
N LEU A 637 5.89 1.60 10.85
CA LEU A 637 5.59 0.17 10.97
C LEU A 637 5.95 -0.54 9.65
N MET A 638 6.67 -1.65 9.78
CA MET A 638 7.12 -2.44 8.62
C MET A 638 6.74 -3.91 8.73
N ARG A 639 6.53 -4.53 7.57
CA ARG A 639 6.30 -5.98 7.40
C ARG A 639 7.46 -6.58 6.59
N LEU A 640 7.65 -7.90 6.66
CA LEU A 640 8.59 -8.58 5.77
C LEU A 640 7.79 -9.05 4.52
N PRO A 641 8.27 -8.89 3.28
CA PRO A 641 7.52 -9.31 2.09
C PRO A 641 7.46 -10.84 1.93
N LYS A 642 8.52 -11.55 2.32
CA LYS A 642 8.67 -13.01 2.23
C LYS A 642 9.72 -13.50 3.23
N GLU A 643 9.71 -14.77 3.63
CA GLU A 643 10.55 -15.26 4.74
C GLU A 643 12.07 -15.14 4.47
N GLU A 644 12.47 -15.14 3.21
CA GLU A 644 13.86 -15.00 2.79
C GLU A 644 14.29 -13.58 2.40
N ALA A 645 13.46 -12.56 2.64
CA ALA A 645 13.79 -11.17 2.32
C ALA A 645 14.87 -10.58 3.24
N GLU A 646 15.73 -9.74 2.65
CA GLU A 646 16.86 -9.07 3.32
C GLU A 646 16.51 -7.66 3.81
N GLU A 647 15.37 -7.11 3.38
CA GLU A 647 14.83 -5.83 3.81
C GLU A 647 13.34 -5.91 4.17
N PHE A 648 12.92 -5.08 5.12
CA PHE A 648 11.55 -4.83 5.52
C PHE A 648 10.89 -3.76 4.62
N GLU A 649 9.60 -3.95 4.32
CA GLU A 649 8.78 -3.00 3.55
C GLU A 649 7.84 -2.19 4.48
N VAL A 650 7.69 -0.89 4.22
CA VAL A 650 6.60 -0.07 4.79
C VAL A 650 5.29 -0.50 4.15
N PHE A 651 4.18 -0.52 4.90
CA PHE A 651 2.86 -0.89 4.38
C PHE A 651 1.79 0.14 4.74
N PRO A 652 0.77 0.32 3.86
CA PRO A 652 -0.35 1.22 4.12
C PRO A 652 -1.37 0.59 5.08
N SER A 653 -2.23 1.43 5.66
CA SER A 653 -3.37 0.95 6.46
C SER A 653 -4.64 0.75 5.62
N GLU A 654 -5.19 -0.45 5.67
CA GLU A 654 -6.48 -0.85 5.08
C GLU A 654 -7.67 -0.32 5.90
N GLY A 655 -7.92 0.99 5.77
CA GLY A 655 -8.78 1.78 6.64
C GLY A 655 -7.97 2.74 7.52
N PRO A 656 -8.62 3.62 8.29
CA PRO A 656 -7.93 4.60 9.14
C PRO A 656 -7.07 3.94 10.23
N TRP A 657 -6.11 4.70 10.74
CA TRP A 657 -5.21 4.27 11.82
C TRP A 657 -4.89 5.39 12.81
N ARG A 658 -4.42 5.02 14.00
CA ARG A 658 -3.93 5.95 15.03
C ARG A 658 -2.83 5.36 15.88
N ALA A 659 -2.00 6.21 16.49
CA ALA A 659 -1.07 5.85 17.56
C ALA A 659 -1.23 6.77 18.77
N TYR A 660 -1.34 6.17 19.97
CA TYR A 660 -1.69 6.86 21.21
C TYR A 660 -1.17 6.10 22.44
N ILE A 661 -1.11 6.76 23.59
CA ILE A 661 -1.01 6.09 24.89
C ILE A 661 -2.44 5.74 25.33
N PRO A 662 -2.77 4.46 25.64
CA PRO A 662 -4.12 4.11 26.05
C PRO A 662 -4.46 4.74 27.40
N GLN A 663 -5.68 5.27 27.55
CA GLN A 663 -6.20 5.71 28.85
C GLN A 663 -6.74 4.53 29.67
N GLU A 664 -7.09 3.43 29.02
CA GLU A 664 -7.72 2.25 29.61
C GLU A 664 -7.25 0.95 28.92
N VAL A 665 -7.19 -0.12 29.70
CA VAL A 665 -6.96 -1.50 29.25
C VAL A 665 -7.91 -2.43 29.99
N ASP A 666 -8.67 -3.25 29.25
CA ASP A 666 -9.61 -4.25 29.77
C ASP A 666 -10.62 -3.72 30.82
N GLY A 667 -11.16 -2.51 30.65
CA GLY A 667 -12.11 -1.88 31.59
C GLY A 667 -11.47 -1.19 32.79
N LEU A 668 -10.13 -1.04 32.81
CA LEU A 668 -9.37 -0.50 33.93
C LEU A 668 -8.41 0.64 33.51
N PRO A 669 -8.31 1.75 34.27
CA PRO A 669 -7.42 2.86 33.95
C PRO A 669 -5.96 2.42 33.79
N PHE A 670 -5.34 2.83 32.69
CA PHE A 670 -3.93 2.58 32.41
C PHE A 670 -3.04 3.52 33.24
N LYS A 671 -1.96 2.97 33.81
CA LYS A 671 -1.06 3.66 34.74
C LYS A 671 0.39 3.71 34.26
N GLY A 672 0.59 3.85 32.95
CA GLY A 672 1.92 4.07 32.37
C GLY A 672 2.40 5.51 32.49
N ASP A 673 3.72 5.69 32.45
CA ASP A 673 4.34 6.97 32.70
C ASP A 673 4.10 7.95 31.55
N ASP A 674 3.66 9.17 31.88
CA ASP A 674 3.49 10.26 30.91
C ASP A 674 4.85 10.94 30.66
N PHE A 675 5.74 10.35 29.86
CA PHE A 675 7.05 10.95 29.55
C PHE A 675 7.30 11.23 28.05
N ILE A 676 6.39 10.81 27.17
CA ILE A 676 6.50 10.97 25.72
C ILE A 676 5.41 11.87 25.12
N THR A 677 5.65 12.32 23.89
CA THR A 677 4.68 12.99 23.00
C THR A 677 4.92 12.57 21.56
N PHE A 678 3.90 12.66 20.72
CA PHE A 678 3.98 12.43 19.27
C PHE A 678 4.27 13.75 18.53
N ASN A 679 4.27 13.69 17.18
CA ASN A 679 4.30 14.82 16.23
C ASN A 679 3.95 16.19 16.85
N GLY A 680 4.92 17.12 16.90
CA GLY A 680 4.68 18.49 17.37
C GLY A 680 4.26 18.66 18.84
N GLY A 681 4.34 17.61 19.68
CA GLY A 681 3.91 17.62 21.08
C GLY A 681 2.54 16.97 21.34
N GLN A 682 1.92 16.35 20.34
CA GLN A 682 0.60 15.72 20.44
C GLN A 682 0.55 14.49 21.38
N LYS A 683 -0.66 14.09 21.81
CA LYS A 683 -0.92 12.89 22.64
C LYS A 683 -1.59 11.73 21.90
N GLU A 684 -2.04 11.97 20.69
CA GLU A 684 -2.50 10.99 19.70
C GLU A 684 -2.11 11.52 18.32
N VAL A 685 -1.82 10.62 17.39
CA VAL A 685 -1.62 10.90 15.96
C VAL A 685 -2.53 9.96 15.16
N THR A 686 -3.16 10.47 14.12
CA THR A 686 -4.07 9.72 13.25
C THR A 686 -3.60 9.76 11.80
N GLY A 687 -4.03 8.78 11.01
CA GLY A 687 -3.76 8.71 9.57
C GLY A 687 -4.86 8.00 8.80
N LYS A 688 -4.88 8.25 7.50
CA LYS A 688 -5.96 7.91 6.58
C LYS A 688 -5.87 6.51 5.99
N THR A 689 -7.00 6.03 5.46
CA THR A 689 -7.13 4.85 4.61
C THR A 689 -6.15 4.90 3.45
N GLY A 690 -5.32 3.88 3.28
CA GLY A 690 -4.27 3.81 2.26
C GLY A 690 -2.98 4.58 2.58
N SER A 691 -2.90 5.31 3.70
CA SER A 691 -1.66 5.98 4.12
C SER A 691 -0.71 5.02 4.87
N PRO A 692 0.62 5.23 4.78
CA PRO A 692 1.61 4.56 5.63
C PRO A 692 1.37 4.81 7.13
N ILE A 693 1.75 3.86 7.97
CA ILE A 693 1.67 3.99 9.43
C ILE A 693 3.01 4.52 9.96
N GLU A 694 3.14 5.85 10.02
CA GLU A 694 4.38 6.53 10.44
C GLU A 694 4.17 7.77 11.32
N PHE A 695 5.01 7.95 12.33
CA PHE A 695 4.96 9.05 13.29
C PHE A 695 6.26 9.21 14.10
N ARG A 696 6.50 10.42 14.62
CA ARG A 696 7.65 10.72 15.50
C ARG A 696 7.26 10.60 16.97
N VAL A 697 8.09 9.92 17.76
CA VAL A 697 8.05 9.89 19.24
C VAL A 697 9.13 10.82 19.79
N ASN A 698 8.78 11.68 20.75
CA ASN A 698 9.66 12.64 21.39
C ASN A 698 9.70 12.42 22.91
N PHE A 699 10.84 12.70 23.56
CA PHE A 699 11.10 12.39 24.97
C PHE A 699 11.29 13.65 25.87
N PRO A 700 10.23 14.46 26.10
CA PRO A 700 10.34 15.73 26.82
C PRO A 700 10.62 15.61 28.33
N LYS A 701 10.41 14.45 28.97
CA LYS A 701 10.69 14.26 30.42
C LYS A 701 11.85 13.28 30.65
N ARG A 702 12.71 13.63 31.60
CA ARG A 702 13.90 12.87 32.07
C ARG A 702 13.59 12.23 33.43
N PRO A 703 13.92 10.95 33.68
CA PRO A 703 13.81 10.33 35.00
C PRO A 703 14.71 10.98 36.05
N ASN A 704 14.38 10.83 37.34
CA ASN A 704 15.33 11.13 38.40
C ASN A 704 16.40 10.02 38.53
N GLU A 705 17.45 10.27 39.30
CA GLU A 705 18.47 9.26 39.60
C GLU A 705 17.85 8.06 40.34
N GLY A 706 18.06 6.84 39.81
CA GLY A 706 17.43 5.62 40.32
C GLY A 706 15.99 5.37 39.85
N GLU A 707 15.42 6.22 38.99
CA GLU A 707 14.12 6.00 38.35
C GLU A 707 14.24 5.49 36.91
N GLY A 708 13.20 4.81 36.44
CA GLY A 708 12.99 4.47 35.02
C GLY A 708 11.52 4.67 34.67
N TYR A 709 11.25 5.29 33.53
CA TYR A 709 9.89 5.53 33.04
C TYR A 709 9.52 4.51 31.97
N HIS A 710 8.32 3.94 32.07
CA HIS A 710 7.80 2.93 31.15
C HIS A 710 6.39 3.25 30.67
N THR A 711 6.14 3.11 29.38
CA THR A 711 4.80 3.25 28.80
C THR A 711 4.64 2.39 27.55
N VAL A 712 3.41 2.34 27.01
CA VAL A 712 3.09 1.58 25.79
C VAL A 712 2.33 2.49 24.83
N ILE A 713 2.87 2.62 23.62
CA ILE A 713 2.12 3.19 22.50
C ILE A 713 1.28 2.06 21.92
N ARG A 714 -0.05 2.22 21.90
CA ARG A 714 -0.93 1.37 21.11
C ARG A 714 -1.08 2.01 19.73
N VAL A 715 -0.94 1.18 18.69
CA VAL A 715 -1.27 1.55 17.31
C VAL A 715 -2.48 0.73 16.90
N ASP A 716 -3.63 1.38 16.74
CA ASP A 716 -4.83 0.76 16.16
C ASP A 716 -4.80 1.05 14.64
N TYR A 717 -4.90 0.03 13.80
CA TYR A 717 -4.76 0.15 12.34
C TYR A 717 -5.68 -0.82 11.59
N HIS A 718 -5.77 -0.66 10.26
CA HIS A 718 -6.72 -1.33 9.37
C HIS A 718 -8.17 -1.17 9.86
N ASN A 719 -8.71 0.05 9.77
CA ASN A 719 -10.04 0.39 10.30
C ASN A 719 -10.15 0.12 11.81
N TYR A 720 -9.04 0.35 12.53
CA TYR A 720 -8.84 0.10 13.96
C TYR A 720 -9.02 -1.36 14.46
N THR A 721 -9.20 -2.35 13.58
CA THR A 721 -9.40 -3.76 13.95
C THR A 721 -8.10 -4.48 14.33
N CYS A 722 -6.96 -3.97 13.86
CA CYS A 722 -5.65 -4.54 14.07
C CYS A 722 -4.89 -3.73 15.11
N GLN A 723 -4.20 -4.40 16.03
CA GLN A 723 -3.46 -3.74 17.09
C GLN A 723 -1.98 -4.12 17.08
N HIS A 724 -1.13 -3.09 17.13
CA HIS A 724 0.27 -3.21 17.46
C HIS A 724 0.55 -2.47 18.79
N LEU A 725 1.60 -2.89 19.50
CA LEU A 725 2.04 -2.31 20.76
C LEU A 725 3.54 -2.02 20.67
N ILE A 726 3.96 -0.78 20.89
CA ILE A 726 5.37 -0.38 21.00
C ILE A 726 5.67 -0.10 22.47
N PHE A 727 6.61 -0.84 23.04
CA PHE A 727 7.06 -0.69 24.43
C PHE A 727 8.11 0.40 24.53
N VAL A 728 7.90 1.43 25.34
CA VAL A 728 8.81 2.58 25.44
C VAL A 728 9.36 2.70 26.85
N THR A 729 10.69 2.73 26.99
CA THR A 729 11.39 2.92 28.27
C THR A 729 12.39 4.06 28.18
N ARG A 730 12.51 4.85 29.25
CA ARG A 730 13.64 5.78 29.46
C ARG A 730 14.24 5.58 30.85
N GLY A 731 15.56 5.37 30.91
CA GLY A 731 16.31 5.12 32.14
C GLY A 731 16.61 3.64 32.43
N GLU A 732 17.54 3.42 33.35
CA GLU A 732 18.25 2.15 33.55
C GLU A 732 17.73 1.29 34.74
N ALA A 733 16.82 1.84 35.55
CA ALA A 733 16.47 1.28 36.87
C ALA A 733 15.81 -0.12 36.83
N PRO A 734 16.10 -1.02 37.79
CA PRO A 734 15.41 -2.29 37.93
C PRO A 734 13.90 -2.16 38.12
N VAL A 735 13.12 -2.91 37.36
CA VAL A 735 11.66 -2.74 37.23
C VAL A 735 10.88 -3.86 37.93
N GLN A 736 10.00 -3.49 38.88
CA GLN A 736 9.01 -4.41 39.45
C GLN A 736 7.77 -4.46 38.54
N LEU A 737 7.48 -5.62 37.95
CA LEU A 737 6.31 -5.83 37.08
C LEU A 737 5.09 -6.40 37.81
N VAL A 738 5.32 -7.16 38.88
CA VAL A 738 4.30 -7.86 39.69
C VAL A 738 4.40 -7.36 41.13
N ASP A 739 3.27 -7.05 41.75
CA ASP A 739 3.22 -6.47 43.09
C ASP A 739 3.84 -7.42 44.13
N ASN A 740 4.83 -6.96 44.89
CA ASN A 740 5.65 -7.74 45.83
C ASN A 740 6.53 -8.84 45.17
N GLY A 741 6.67 -8.84 43.85
CA GLY A 741 7.70 -9.61 43.14
C GLY A 741 9.05 -8.92 43.12
N ALA A 742 10.12 -9.65 42.78
CA ALA A 742 11.46 -9.09 42.61
C ALA A 742 11.50 -8.02 41.48
N LYS A 743 12.42 -7.06 41.58
CA LYS A 743 12.67 -6.08 40.52
C LYS A 743 13.63 -6.67 39.49
N TRP A 744 13.29 -6.56 38.21
CA TRP A 744 14.08 -7.11 37.11
C TRP A 744 15.08 -6.10 36.56
N HIS A 745 16.35 -6.48 36.48
CA HIS A 745 17.37 -5.68 35.81
C HIS A 745 17.08 -5.66 34.31
N ILE A 746 17.32 -4.53 33.62
CA ILE A 746 16.94 -4.38 32.21
C ILE A 746 17.93 -5.03 31.22
N SER A 747 19.16 -5.30 31.65
CA SER A 747 20.26 -5.86 30.83
C SER A 747 20.58 -7.32 31.17
N ASN A 748 21.29 -8.02 30.27
CA ASN A 748 21.86 -9.34 30.54
C ASN A 748 23.23 -9.26 31.26
N LEU A 749 23.60 -10.35 31.92
CA LEU A 749 24.91 -10.49 32.57
C LEU A 749 26.05 -10.60 31.54
N VAL A 750 27.19 -9.97 31.82
CA VAL A 750 28.41 -9.97 30.98
C VAL A 750 29.59 -10.64 31.69
N SER A 751 29.71 -10.48 33.00
CA SER A 751 30.64 -11.23 33.87
C SER A 751 30.06 -11.35 35.28
N GLU A 752 30.73 -12.10 36.17
CA GLU A 752 30.35 -12.16 37.60
C GLU A 752 30.18 -10.76 38.24
N THR A 753 30.91 -9.75 37.75
CA THR A 753 30.97 -8.38 38.29
C THR A 753 30.31 -7.32 37.42
N GLN A 754 29.68 -7.69 36.29
CA GLN A 754 29.20 -6.72 35.31
C GLN A 754 27.98 -7.20 34.51
N GLU A 755 26.98 -6.32 34.36
CA GLU A 755 25.89 -6.43 33.38
C GLU A 755 26.15 -5.53 32.17
N ALA A 756 25.44 -5.78 31.07
CA ALA A 756 25.59 -4.99 29.86
C ALA A 756 25.07 -3.54 30.03
N ALA A 757 25.75 -2.58 29.42
CA ALA A 757 25.44 -1.15 29.55
C ALA A 757 24.27 -0.65 28.67
N ASN A 758 23.54 -1.55 28.01
CA ASN A 758 22.38 -1.26 27.15
C ASN A 758 21.50 -2.52 27.08
N PRO A 759 20.18 -2.45 27.31
CA PRO A 759 19.27 -3.62 27.27
C PRO A 759 19.18 -4.32 25.89
N LEU A 760 19.66 -3.70 24.81
CA LEU A 760 19.78 -4.37 23.51
C LEU A 760 20.95 -5.38 23.47
N ASP A 761 21.95 -5.26 24.33
CA ASP A 761 23.08 -6.19 24.32
C ASP A 761 22.65 -7.57 24.83
N GLU A 762 23.00 -8.60 24.07
CA GLU A 762 22.69 -9.99 24.42
C GLU A 762 23.50 -10.47 25.63
N GLY A 763 24.61 -9.81 25.95
CA GLY A 763 25.50 -10.17 27.05
C GLY A 763 26.28 -11.46 26.78
N SER A 764 26.76 -12.10 27.85
CA SER A 764 27.56 -13.32 27.71
C SER A 764 26.75 -14.60 27.75
N LEU A 765 27.20 -15.62 27.00
CA LEU A 765 26.75 -17.00 27.19
C LEU A 765 27.60 -17.66 28.27
N PHE A 766 26.93 -18.25 29.26
CA PHE A 766 27.54 -18.94 30.40
C PHE A 766 27.22 -20.43 30.34
N ARG A 767 28.18 -21.30 30.66
CA ARG A 767 27.89 -22.70 30.97
C ARG A 767 27.34 -22.79 32.40
N PHE A 768 26.53 -23.80 32.67
CA PHE A 768 25.83 -23.95 33.95
C PHE A 768 26.80 -23.91 35.13
N ASN A 769 26.47 -23.12 36.14
CA ASN A 769 27.27 -22.92 37.35
C ASN A 769 28.73 -22.47 37.11
N ASN A 770 29.01 -21.75 36.01
CA ASN A 770 30.34 -21.19 35.71
C ASN A 770 30.22 -19.71 35.32
N LEU A 771 30.67 -18.81 36.20
CA LEU A 771 30.79 -17.36 35.93
C LEU A 771 32.24 -16.92 35.67
N GLU A 772 33.21 -17.84 35.74
CA GLU A 772 34.66 -17.56 35.56
C GLU A 772 35.08 -17.55 34.09
N GLN A 773 34.29 -18.18 33.21
CA GLN A 773 34.58 -18.29 31.77
C GLN A 773 33.39 -17.78 30.90
N PRO A 774 32.95 -16.52 31.06
CA PRO A 774 31.88 -15.91 30.25
C PRO A 774 32.29 -15.80 28.77
N ILE A 775 31.47 -16.32 27.86
CA ILE A 775 31.71 -16.23 26.42
C ILE A 775 31.16 -14.91 25.89
N ALA A 776 32.00 -14.08 25.28
CA ALA A 776 31.61 -12.75 24.76
C ALA A 776 30.50 -12.82 23.67
N SER A 777 29.63 -11.80 23.63
CA SER A 777 28.61 -11.62 22.58
C SER A 777 29.22 -11.55 21.17
N SER A 778 30.40 -10.95 21.04
CA SER A 778 31.25 -10.96 19.84
C SER A 778 31.71 -12.34 19.34
N ASN A 779 31.28 -13.45 19.95
CA ASN A 779 31.50 -14.80 19.42
C ASN A 779 30.22 -15.47 18.89
N GLN A 780 29.04 -14.91 19.19
CA GLN A 780 27.73 -15.46 18.84
C GLN A 780 27.29 -15.05 17.43
N GLU A 781 28.23 -15.19 16.50
CA GLU A 781 28.07 -14.82 15.10
C GLU A 781 27.60 -16.01 14.27
N ASN A 782 26.70 -15.72 13.33
CA ASN A 782 26.27 -16.66 12.32
C ASN A 782 27.38 -16.92 11.28
N SER A 783 27.33 -18.06 10.59
CA SER A 783 28.39 -18.48 9.65
C SER A 783 28.40 -17.72 8.32
N ARG A 784 27.41 -16.85 8.11
CA ARG A 784 27.23 -15.89 7.02
C ARG A 784 26.28 -14.79 7.49
N SER A 785 26.33 -13.63 6.85
CA SER A 785 25.29 -12.60 6.97
C SER A 785 25.01 -12.04 5.55
N PRO A 786 23.76 -11.75 5.17
CA PRO A 786 22.53 -11.92 5.95
C PRO A 786 22.16 -13.39 6.26
N TRP A 787 21.38 -13.57 7.33
CA TRP A 787 20.95 -14.88 7.84
C TRP A 787 19.52 -15.26 7.39
N THR A 788 19.26 -15.14 6.08
CA THR A 788 18.06 -15.64 5.40
C THR A 788 18.25 -17.10 4.97
N ASN A 789 17.22 -17.77 4.41
CA ASN A 789 17.36 -19.08 3.74
C ASN A 789 18.06 -20.18 4.57
N VAL A 790 17.87 -20.18 5.89
CA VAL A 790 18.66 -21.01 6.83
C VAL A 790 18.41 -22.51 6.62
N LYS A 791 19.50 -23.27 6.48
CA LYS A 791 19.54 -24.74 6.32
C LYS A 791 20.32 -25.37 7.48
N LYS A 792 20.19 -26.69 7.68
CA LYS A 792 20.86 -27.38 8.80
C LYS A 792 22.38 -27.32 8.70
N GLU A 793 22.92 -27.30 7.48
CA GLU A 793 24.35 -27.21 7.18
C GLU A 793 24.96 -25.84 7.47
N ASP A 794 24.15 -24.77 7.61
CA ASP A 794 24.66 -23.44 7.98
C ASP A 794 25.18 -23.41 9.42
N PHE A 795 24.64 -24.26 10.29
CA PHE A 795 25.05 -24.41 11.69
C PHE A 795 26.38 -25.17 11.80
N LYS A 796 27.49 -24.42 11.95
CA LYS A 796 28.83 -25.01 11.95
C LYS A 796 29.23 -25.55 13.32
N ASN A 797 29.98 -26.64 13.31
CA ASN A 797 30.73 -27.14 14.47
C ASN A 797 31.77 -26.10 14.90
N ALA A 798 31.79 -25.77 16.20
CA ALA A 798 32.67 -24.77 16.78
C ALA A 798 33.64 -25.36 17.83
N LYS A 799 33.81 -26.69 17.89
CA LYS A 799 34.76 -27.37 18.80
C LYS A 799 36.11 -26.67 18.87
N ASP A 800 36.70 -26.41 17.71
CA ASP A 800 38.05 -25.88 17.56
C ASP A 800 38.06 -24.34 17.33
N LYS A 801 36.90 -23.66 17.43
CA LYS A 801 36.82 -22.19 17.47
C LYS A 801 37.42 -21.71 18.79
N LEU A 802 38.22 -20.65 18.73
CA LEU A 802 38.66 -19.90 19.90
C LEU A 802 37.58 -18.88 20.28
N PHE A 803 37.19 -18.91 21.56
CA PHE A 803 36.19 -18.05 22.18
C PHE A 803 36.88 -17.04 23.10
N THR A 804 36.49 -15.77 22.98
CA THR A 804 36.92 -14.66 23.84
C THR A 804 36.24 -14.79 25.20
N ILE A 805 37.03 -14.82 26.27
CA ILE A 805 36.52 -14.88 27.64
C ILE A 805 36.50 -13.47 28.23
N VAL A 806 35.33 -12.97 28.64
CA VAL A 806 35.21 -11.61 29.18
C VAL A 806 35.95 -11.49 30.52
N GLY A 807 36.68 -10.39 30.71
CA GLY A 807 37.53 -10.18 31.89
C GLY A 807 38.88 -10.92 31.83
N SER A 808 39.26 -11.49 30.68
CA SER A 808 40.48 -12.29 30.51
C SER A 808 41.16 -12.01 29.16
N GLU A 809 42.49 -11.99 29.14
CA GLU A 809 43.27 -11.94 27.89
C GLU A 809 43.27 -13.28 27.14
N LYS A 810 42.73 -14.36 27.74
CA LYS A 810 42.74 -15.71 27.16
C LYS A 810 41.55 -15.93 26.24
N THR A 811 41.82 -16.48 25.06
CA THR A 811 40.82 -17.19 24.27
C THR A 811 40.87 -18.69 24.56
N LEU A 812 39.72 -19.35 24.67
CA LEU A 812 39.60 -20.79 24.96
C LEU A 812 38.83 -21.55 23.88
N ARG A 813 39.13 -22.84 23.69
CA ARG A 813 38.32 -23.78 22.91
C ARG A 813 37.09 -24.22 23.69
N TRP A 814 36.06 -24.68 22.98
CA TRP A 814 34.81 -25.14 23.61
C TRP A 814 35.00 -26.21 24.70
N GLU A 815 35.97 -27.11 24.52
CA GLU A 815 36.28 -28.19 25.47
C GLU A 815 36.99 -27.71 26.75
N GLU A 816 37.68 -26.56 26.70
CA GLU A 816 38.42 -25.93 27.81
C GLU A 816 37.51 -25.07 28.70
N ILE A 817 36.29 -24.76 28.26
CA ILE A 817 35.26 -24.08 29.05
C ILE A 817 34.57 -25.11 29.95
N ASN A 818 34.58 -24.88 31.26
CA ASN A 818 34.04 -25.77 32.28
C ASN A 818 32.54 -25.58 32.49
N ALA A 819 31.90 -26.56 33.11
CA ALA A 819 30.49 -26.51 33.51
C ALA A 819 30.30 -27.31 34.80
N GLY A 820 29.33 -26.91 35.62
CA GLY A 820 28.78 -27.75 36.69
C GLY A 820 27.93 -28.90 36.14
N THR A 821 27.48 -29.78 37.03
CA THR A 821 26.66 -30.95 36.66
C THR A 821 25.18 -30.71 36.90
N SER A 822 24.32 -31.37 36.12
CA SER A 822 22.87 -31.37 36.27
C SER A 822 22.39 -31.98 37.60
N ASN A 823 23.21 -32.80 38.25
CA ASN A 823 22.86 -33.52 39.49
C ASN A 823 22.81 -32.60 40.72
N THR A 824 23.53 -31.48 40.68
CA THR A 824 23.62 -30.48 41.76
C THR A 824 22.76 -29.26 41.48
N SER A 825 22.22 -28.63 42.52
CA SER A 825 21.72 -27.24 42.40
C SER A 825 22.89 -26.31 42.07
N PRO A 826 22.67 -25.23 41.31
CA PRO A 826 23.71 -24.23 41.09
C PRO A 826 24.03 -23.48 42.39
N THR A 827 25.22 -22.90 42.45
CA THR A 827 25.84 -22.26 43.62
C THR A 827 26.52 -20.92 43.28
N TRP A 828 26.49 -20.53 42.00
CA TRP A 828 27.01 -19.25 41.51
C TRP A 828 26.39 -18.03 42.19
N LYS A 829 27.16 -16.94 42.28
CA LYS A 829 26.74 -15.66 42.83
C LYS A 829 27.33 -14.55 42.00
N VAL A 830 26.57 -13.49 41.79
CA VAL A 830 27.05 -12.25 41.16
C VAL A 830 27.61 -11.30 42.23
N LYS A 831 28.46 -10.37 41.78
CA LYS A 831 29.17 -9.35 42.57
C LYS A 831 28.80 -7.96 42.07
N LEU A 832 27.50 -7.71 41.92
CA LEU A 832 26.91 -6.49 41.34
C LEU A 832 26.46 -5.47 42.40
N GLY A 833 26.19 -5.91 43.62
CA GLY A 833 25.70 -5.10 44.73
C GLY A 833 25.05 -5.98 45.80
N ASP A 834 24.75 -5.39 46.96
CA ASP A 834 23.94 -6.08 47.98
C ASP A 834 22.50 -6.28 47.47
N GLY A 835 21.91 -7.46 47.73
CA GLY A 835 20.56 -7.82 47.28
C GLY A 835 20.47 -8.32 45.82
N VAL A 836 21.42 -7.99 44.95
CA VAL A 836 21.41 -8.43 43.54
C VAL A 836 21.75 -9.92 43.41
N ARG A 837 20.94 -10.66 42.65
CA ARG A 837 21.08 -12.10 42.44
C ARG A 837 20.63 -12.52 41.04
N ILE A 838 21.08 -13.69 40.58
CA ILE A 838 20.51 -14.33 39.40
C ILE A 838 19.02 -14.67 39.68
N ALA A 839 18.17 -14.55 38.65
CA ALA A 839 16.76 -14.90 38.73
C ALA A 839 16.54 -16.38 39.09
N LYS A 840 15.59 -16.66 39.98
CA LYS A 840 15.17 -18.02 40.40
C LYS A 840 13.88 -18.42 39.68
N TYR A 841 13.56 -19.71 39.70
CA TYR A 841 12.32 -20.26 39.13
C TYR A 841 11.07 -19.48 39.53
N GLU A 842 11.00 -19.08 40.81
CA GLU A 842 9.87 -18.39 41.40
C GLU A 842 9.67 -16.97 40.84
N ASP A 843 10.74 -16.27 40.43
CA ASP A 843 10.63 -14.94 39.82
C ASP A 843 10.00 -15.05 38.42
N TYR A 844 10.49 -15.98 37.60
CA TYR A 844 9.92 -16.26 36.28
C TYR A 844 8.49 -16.81 36.37
N LYS A 845 8.20 -17.64 37.39
CA LYS A 845 6.85 -18.13 37.64
C LYS A 845 5.88 -17.01 38.03
N ALA A 846 6.31 -16.01 38.81
CA ALA A 846 5.48 -14.84 39.08
C ALA A 846 5.12 -14.06 37.79
N LEU A 847 6.05 -13.95 36.83
CA LEU A 847 5.76 -13.39 35.50
C LEU A 847 4.84 -14.28 34.64
N PHE A 848 4.80 -15.58 34.86
CA PHE A 848 3.91 -16.50 34.14
C PHE A 848 2.49 -16.52 34.71
N ASP A 849 2.37 -16.57 36.04
CA ASP A 849 1.12 -16.80 36.77
C ASP A 849 0.20 -15.57 36.84
N ASP A 850 0.70 -14.36 36.63
CA ASP A 850 -0.09 -13.12 36.76
C ASP A 850 -0.94 -12.81 35.50
N LYS A 851 -2.20 -12.42 35.69
CA LYS A 851 -3.19 -12.07 34.64
C LYS A 851 -2.92 -10.75 33.89
N ASN A 852 -2.16 -9.85 34.50
CA ASN A 852 -1.74 -8.59 33.90
C ASN A 852 -0.46 -8.75 33.10
N ILE A 853 0.37 -9.76 33.42
CA ILE A 853 1.58 -10.04 32.66
C ILE A 853 1.28 -10.76 31.34
N GLN A 854 1.76 -10.14 30.26
CA GLN A 854 1.66 -10.62 28.89
C GLN A 854 3.05 -10.61 28.22
N GLN A 855 3.14 -11.20 27.03
CA GLN A 855 4.39 -11.24 26.25
C GLN A 855 4.18 -10.67 24.85
N GLY A 856 5.07 -9.78 24.42
CA GLY A 856 5.18 -9.27 23.04
C GLY A 856 6.57 -9.58 22.48
N TYR A 857 6.67 -9.95 21.20
CA TYR A 857 7.94 -10.44 20.63
C TYR A 857 8.29 -9.69 19.34
N GLY A 858 9.42 -8.98 19.34
CA GLY A 858 9.85 -8.14 18.22
C GLY A 858 11.16 -7.40 18.51
N VAL A 859 11.38 -6.27 17.83
CA VAL A 859 12.64 -5.50 17.83
C VAL A 859 12.62 -4.34 18.83
N LEU A 860 13.62 -4.26 19.69
CA LEU A 860 13.97 -3.08 20.49
C LEU A 860 15.02 -2.25 19.75
N TYR A 861 14.83 -0.92 19.71
CA TYR A 861 15.83 0.06 19.27
C TYR A 861 16.41 0.84 20.45
N GLY A 862 17.71 1.10 20.43
CA GLY A 862 18.45 1.78 21.50
C GLY A 862 18.77 3.24 21.22
N ASP A 863 19.65 3.81 22.05
CA ASP A 863 20.17 5.19 21.91
C ASP A 863 20.80 5.47 20.54
N GLU A 864 21.34 4.42 19.91
CA GLU A 864 22.06 4.46 18.65
C GLU A 864 21.16 4.60 17.40
N ALA A 865 19.83 4.56 17.57
CA ALA A 865 18.86 4.62 16.48
C ALA A 865 17.78 5.69 16.74
N ASN A 866 17.52 6.51 15.72
CA ASN A 866 16.51 7.57 15.71
C ASN A 866 15.36 7.33 14.71
N ALA A 867 15.33 6.16 14.04
CA ALA A 867 14.27 5.74 13.13
C ALA A 867 14.19 4.21 13.03
N THR A 868 13.07 3.67 12.52
CA THR A 868 12.96 2.25 12.18
C THR A 868 13.90 1.88 11.01
N CYS A 869 14.81 0.92 11.22
CA CYS A 869 15.69 0.40 10.17
C CYS A 869 14.96 -0.57 9.21
N THR A 870 15.42 -0.69 7.95
CA THR A 870 14.84 -1.59 6.94
C THR A 870 15.59 -2.91 6.79
N LYS A 871 16.92 -2.90 6.74
CA LYS A 871 17.76 -4.09 6.49
C LYS A 871 17.74 -5.04 7.67
N ILE A 872 17.56 -6.34 7.43
CA ILE A 872 17.43 -7.32 8.53
C ILE A 872 18.70 -7.42 9.41
N GLN A 873 19.86 -7.04 8.88
CA GLN A 873 21.09 -6.88 9.66
C GLN A 873 20.88 -5.77 10.70
N ASP A 874 20.64 -4.55 10.22
CA ASP A 874 20.42 -3.32 11.00
C ASP A 874 19.20 -3.42 11.94
N VAL A 875 18.26 -4.34 11.68
CA VAL A 875 17.06 -4.59 12.50
C VAL A 875 17.28 -5.65 13.60
N TYR A 876 18.27 -6.56 13.47
CA TYR A 876 18.41 -7.70 14.38
C TYR A 876 19.79 -7.92 15.01
N GLU A 877 20.87 -7.39 14.43
CA GLU A 877 22.24 -7.83 14.71
C GLU A 877 23.02 -6.96 15.74
N TYR A 878 22.34 -6.18 16.58
CA TYR A 878 22.99 -5.38 17.65
C TYR A 878 23.84 -6.26 18.56
N ARG A 879 25.10 -5.86 18.77
CA ARG A 879 26.02 -6.50 19.71
C ARG A 879 27.15 -5.55 20.10
N VAL A 880 27.83 -5.86 21.19
CA VAL A 880 29.11 -5.23 21.54
C VAL A 880 30.26 -6.07 20.98
N GLY A 881 31.25 -5.41 20.37
CA GLY A 881 32.45 -6.03 19.82
C GLY A 881 33.44 -6.48 20.91
N ALA A 882 34.39 -7.34 20.53
CA ALA A 882 35.42 -7.84 21.45
C ALA A 882 36.35 -6.74 22.01
N ASP A 883 36.36 -5.56 21.37
CA ASP A 883 37.08 -4.36 21.78
C ASP A 883 36.23 -3.40 22.63
N GLY A 884 35.02 -3.82 23.05
CA GLY A 884 34.07 -3.03 23.82
C GLY A 884 33.31 -1.98 23.03
N LYS A 885 33.51 -1.85 21.71
CA LYS A 885 32.77 -0.88 20.89
C LYS A 885 31.42 -1.45 20.47
N ARG A 886 30.38 -0.61 20.48
CA ARG A 886 29.05 -0.95 19.98
C ARG A 886 29.08 -0.94 18.45
N VAL A 887 28.44 -1.92 17.79
CA VAL A 887 28.14 -1.79 16.36
C VAL A 887 26.94 -0.83 16.25
N SER A 888 27.13 0.33 15.60
CA SER A 888 26.21 1.47 15.68
C SER A 888 24.99 1.36 14.76
N GLY A 889 23.80 1.72 15.25
CA GLY A 889 22.57 1.83 14.46
C GLY A 889 21.70 0.56 14.42
N TYR A 890 22.03 -0.46 15.22
CA TYR A 890 21.38 -1.77 15.17
C TYR A 890 20.22 -1.92 16.16
N GLY A 891 19.15 -2.62 15.74
CA GLY A 891 18.10 -3.15 16.61
C GLY A 891 18.44 -4.55 17.16
N MET A 892 17.74 -4.96 18.22
CA MET A 892 17.81 -6.30 18.80
C MET A 892 16.42 -6.95 18.86
N ARG A 893 16.33 -8.21 18.44
CA ARG A 893 15.10 -9.04 18.57
C ARG A 893 15.01 -9.69 19.97
N GLY A 894 13.81 -9.71 20.54
CA GLY A 894 13.59 -10.33 21.85
C GLY A 894 12.14 -10.46 22.28
N CYS A 895 11.95 -10.88 23.53
CA CYS A 895 10.67 -10.96 24.21
C CYS A 895 10.54 -9.82 25.24
N PHE A 896 9.52 -8.99 25.06
CA PHE A 896 9.04 -8.02 26.05
C PHE A 896 8.04 -8.73 26.96
N VAL A 897 8.41 -8.96 28.22
CA VAL A 897 7.45 -9.35 29.25
C VAL A 897 6.96 -8.07 29.90
N TYR A 898 5.64 -7.85 29.91
CA TYR A 898 5.06 -6.56 30.27
C TYR A 898 3.78 -6.68 31.09
N ASN A 899 3.56 -5.73 31.99
CA ASN A 899 2.30 -5.56 32.71
C ASN A 899 1.35 -4.68 31.89
N LYS A 900 0.23 -5.25 31.43
CA LYS A 900 -0.75 -4.59 30.55
C LYS A 900 -1.40 -3.34 31.16
N SER A 901 -1.43 -3.24 32.49
CA SER A 901 -2.18 -2.20 33.22
C SER A 901 -1.35 -0.94 33.50
N ASN A 902 -0.02 -1.00 33.37
CA ASN A 902 0.88 0.14 33.59
C ASN A 902 2.05 0.23 32.58
N GLY A 903 2.17 -0.70 31.64
CA GLY A 903 3.21 -0.64 30.60
C GLY A 903 4.63 -0.93 31.08
N LYS A 904 4.87 -1.19 32.38
CA LYS A 904 6.17 -1.64 32.89
C LYS A 904 6.57 -2.95 32.23
N HIS A 905 7.79 -3.02 31.73
CA HIS A 905 8.27 -4.15 30.95
C HIS A 905 9.77 -4.40 31.11
N VAL A 906 10.16 -5.66 30.93
CA VAL A 906 11.55 -6.09 30.81
C VAL A 906 11.75 -6.76 29.44
N PHE A 907 12.88 -6.47 28.80
CA PHE A 907 13.25 -7.02 27.50
C PHE A 907 14.31 -8.11 27.64
N PHE A 908 13.97 -9.31 27.17
CA PHE A 908 14.88 -10.45 27.05
C PHE A 908 15.32 -10.58 25.59
N PRO A 909 16.56 -10.21 25.22
CA PRO A 909 17.07 -10.43 23.87
C PRO A 909 17.13 -11.93 23.55
N VAL A 910 16.91 -12.28 22.28
CA VAL A 910 17.17 -13.64 21.76
C VAL A 910 18.49 -13.74 20.98
N GLY A 911 19.31 -12.69 21.05
CA GLY A 911 20.65 -12.62 20.49
C GLY A 911 20.71 -12.12 19.04
N ALA A 912 21.86 -11.57 18.68
CA ALA A 912 22.15 -11.00 17.37
C ALA A 912 21.99 -12.07 16.27
N SER A 913 22.55 -13.26 16.50
CA SER A 913 22.35 -14.44 15.66
C SER A 913 20.89 -14.92 15.56
N GLY A 914 20.07 -14.60 16.57
CA GLY A 914 18.74 -15.15 16.81
C GLY A 914 18.72 -16.39 17.69
N TYR A 915 19.89 -16.81 18.21
CA TYR A 915 20.04 -18.03 19.00
C TYR A 915 20.76 -17.73 20.32
N GLY A 916 19.99 -17.38 21.35
CA GLY A 916 20.47 -17.19 22.72
C GLY A 916 20.78 -18.50 23.45
N HIS A 917 21.49 -19.40 22.76
CA HIS A 917 21.81 -20.75 23.19
C HIS A 917 22.94 -21.33 22.31
N ARG A 918 23.98 -21.87 22.94
CA ARG A 918 25.09 -22.57 22.27
C ARG A 918 25.24 -23.99 22.84
N ARG A 919 24.88 -24.99 22.04
CA ARG A 919 24.82 -26.40 22.43
C ARG A 919 26.21 -27.03 22.57
N ASN A 920 26.40 -27.82 23.61
CA ASN A 920 27.59 -28.64 23.83
C ASN A 920 27.73 -29.74 22.78
N TYR A 921 26.61 -30.38 22.43
CA TYR A 921 26.51 -31.39 21.38
C TYR A 921 25.22 -31.23 20.59
N ASP A 922 25.30 -31.45 19.28
CA ASP A 922 24.13 -31.92 18.54
C ASP A 922 23.88 -33.40 18.84
N TYR A 923 23.10 -33.70 19.88
CA TYR A 923 22.56 -35.04 20.20
C TYR A 923 21.30 -35.36 19.35
N GLU A 924 20.89 -36.64 19.32
CA GLU A 924 19.66 -37.10 18.65
C GLU A 924 18.42 -36.25 18.98
N PRO A 925 17.58 -35.96 17.98
CA PRO A 925 16.20 -35.62 18.21
C PRO A 925 15.38 -36.76 18.82
N TRP A 926 14.18 -36.41 19.27
CA TRP A 926 13.02 -37.29 19.18
C TRP A 926 12.82 -37.68 17.69
N GLY A 927 13.50 -38.74 17.25
CA GLY A 927 13.64 -39.10 15.83
C GLY A 927 14.61 -40.24 15.50
N GLY A 928 15.65 -40.49 16.33
CA GLY A 928 16.49 -41.71 16.26
C GLY A 928 17.59 -41.70 15.19
N THR A 929 18.80 -41.27 15.56
CA THR A 929 20.03 -41.34 14.74
C THR A 929 21.24 -41.37 15.67
N PRO A 930 21.65 -42.56 16.18
CA PRO A 930 22.43 -42.70 17.41
C PRO A 930 23.66 -41.79 17.54
N PHE A 931 23.87 -41.27 18.76
CA PHE A 931 25.01 -40.40 19.09
C PHE A 931 26.34 -41.02 18.67
N ASN A 932 27.09 -40.27 17.86
CA ASN A 932 28.42 -40.64 17.41
C ASN A 932 29.37 -39.47 17.63
N ALA A 933 30.31 -39.67 18.55
CA ALA A 933 31.27 -38.64 18.97
C ALA A 933 32.19 -38.13 17.85
N ASN A 934 32.26 -38.83 16.70
CA ASN A 934 33.05 -38.45 15.54
C ASN A 934 32.29 -37.61 14.50
N THR A 935 30.95 -37.59 14.55
CA THR A 935 30.10 -36.86 13.57
C THR A 935 29.34 -35.71 14.18
N ASN A 936 29.09 -35.73 15.49
CA ASN A 936 28.20 -34.77 16.14
C ASN A 936 28.95 -33.46 16.46
N ALA A 937 28.40 -32.34 15.98
CA ALA A 937 28.99 -31.01 16.16
C ALA A 937 28.94 -30.55 17.63
N ARG A 938 29.93 -29.74 18.05
CA ARG A 938 30.03 -29.16 19.39
C ARG A 938 30.07 -27.63 19.37
N GLY A 939 29.65 -27.01 20.47
CA GLY A 939 29.60 -25.54 20.59
C GLY A 939 28.68 -24.88 19.56
N VAL A 940 27.62 -25.55 19.11
CA VAL A 940 26.77 -25.11 17.99
C VAL A 940 25.83 -24.00 18.44
N LEU A 941 25.88 -22.85 17.77
CA LEU A 941 25.00 -21.72 18.03
C LEU A 941 23.61 -21.98 17.44
N ARG A 942 22.69 -22.51 18.24
CA ARG A 942 21.32 -22.89 17.81
C ARG A 942 20.39 -22.90 19.03
N TYR A 943 19.23 -22.25 18.88
CA TYR A 943 18.18 -22.25 19.91
C TYR A 943 17.69 -23.67 20.27
N ALA A 944 17.27 -24.46 19.29
CA ALA A 944 16.55 -25.72 19.53
C ALA A 944 17.39 -26.80 20.25
N SER A 945 17.05 -27.07 21.51
CA SER A 945 17.66 -28.06 22.42
C SER A 945 17.76 -29.51 21.92
N GLY A 946 17.01 -29.90 20.90
CA GLY A 946 17.02 -31.27 20.36
C GLY A 946 16.52 -31.42 18.93
N ARG A 947 16.11 -30.35 18.24
CA ARG A 947 15.76 -30.41 16.82
C ARG A 947 16.94 -29.87 16.01
N ILE A 948 17.59 -30.71 15.21
CA ILE A 948 18.78 -30.35 14.42
C ILE A 948 18.54 -30.39 12.90
N ASP A 949 17.37 -30.89 12.50
CA ASP A 949 16.92 -31.15 11.13
C ASP A 949 15.39 -31.00 11.09
N TYR A 950 14.77 -31.12 9.92
CA TYR A 950 13.31 -31.11 9.77
C TYR A 950 12.65 -32.25 10.56
N TYR A 951 11.49 -31.98 11.15
CA TYR A 951 10.74 -32.95 11.96
C TYR A 951 9.94 -33.91 11.05
N PRO A 952 10.19 -35.23 11.06
CA PRO A 952 9.76 -36.15 10.00
C PRO A 952 8.27 -36.55 10.02
N SER A 953 7.48 -36.13 11.02
CA SER A 953 6.03 -36.34 11.04
C SER A 953 5.32 -35.18 11.77
N PRO A 954 5.17 -34.02 11.12
CA PRO A 954 4.74 -32.77 11.77
C PRO A 954 3.22 -32.63 11.95
N LYS A 955 2.42 -33.62 11.55
CA LYS A 955 0.93 -33.52 11.40
C LYS A 955 0.19 -32.92 12.61
N SER A 956 0.62 -33.23 13.84
CA SER A 956 -0.05 -32.73 15.06
C SER A 956 0.62 -31.50 15.70
N ASN A 957 1.73 -31.03 15.13
CA ASN A 957 2.55 -29.94 15.65
C ASN A 957 3.42 -29.28 14.54
N PRO A 958 2.80 -28.74 13.47
CA PRO A 958 3.52 -28.31 12.26
C PRO A 958 4.42 -27.10 12.47
N LEU A 959 4.12 -26.24 13.44
CA LEU A 959 4.99 -25.11 13.81
C LEU A 959 6.30 -25.53 14.52
N PHE A 960 6.51 -26.84 14.76
CA PHE A 960 7.80 -27.41 15.15
C PHE A 960 8.55 -28.10 13.98
N TYR A 961 8.05 -28.05 12.75
CA TYR A 961 8.64 -28.71 11.57
C TYR A 961 10.12 -28.32 11.38
N ASP A 962 10.40 -27.03 11.34
CA ASP A 962 11.72 -26.46 11.11
C ASP A 962 12.30 -25.77 12.35
N LEU A 963 11.91 -26.21 13.54
CA LEU A 963 12.30 -25.64 14.83
C LEU A 963 13.83 -25.46 14.98
N PHE A 964 14.64 -26.29 14.30
CA PHE A 964 16.10 -26.18 14.28
C PHE A 964 16.63 -24.83 13.77
N ARG A 965 15.89 -24.14 12.88
CA ARG A 965 16.25 -22.81 12.34
C ARG A 965 15.51 -21.65 13.01
N ARG A 966 14.43 -21.92 13.75
CA ARG A 966 13.60 -20.89 14.40
C ARG A 966 14.36 -20.22 15.56
N PRO A 967 14.25 -18.88 15.71
CA PRO A 967 14.97 -18.15 16.74
C PRO A 967 14.34 -18.30 18.13
N GLY A 968 15.15 -18.05 19.16
CA GLY A 968 14.78 -18.16 20.57
C GLY A 968 15.99 -18.10 21.48
N ALA A 969 15.77 -18.12 22.79
CA ALA A 969 16.84 -18.11 23.79
C ALA A 969 16.47 -18.92 25.03
N ILE A 970 17.52 -19.29 25.78
CA ILE A 970 17.39 -19.96 27.06
C ILE A 970 18.08 -19.11 28.12
N TYR A 971 17.47 -19.01 29.29
CA TYR A 971 17.99 -18.28 30.45
C TYR A 971 18.21 -19.23 31.62
N TRP A 972 19.37 -19.20 32.25
CA TRP A 972 19.66 -20.04 33.41
C TRP A 972 18.97 -19.55 34.70
N LEU A 973 18.60 -20.48 35.57
CA LEU A 973 18.04 -20.20 36.89
C LEU A 973 19.08 -20.30 38.01
N ASN A 974 18.86 -19.54 39.08
CA ASN A 974 19.66 -19.56 40.31
C ASN A 974 19.34 -20.75 41.23
N ASN A 975 18.37 -21.58 40.89
CA ASN A 975 17.99 -22.78 41.63
C ASN A 975 17.61 -23.93 40.69
N LYS A 976 17.66 -25.15 41.22
CA LYS A 976 17.12 -26.36 40.59
C LYS A 976 15.81 -26.75 41.29
N VAL A 977 14.72 -26.87 40.54
CA VAL A 977 13.37 -27.15 41.10
C VAL A 977 12.88 -28.55 40.72
N ASN A 978 12.14 -29.17 41.64
CA ASN A 978 11.53 -30.49 41.49
C ASN A 978 10.03 -30.46 41.82
N PRO A 979 9.19 -31.33 41.23
CA PRO A 979 9.54 -32.37 40.26
C PRO A 979 9.98 -31.79 38.90
N GLY A 980 10.64 -32.61 38.08
CA GLY A 980 11.06 -32.25 36.72
C GLY A 980 12.52 -31.84 36.55
N SER A 981 13.26 -31.50 37.62
CA SER A 981 14.66 -31.05 37.51
C SER A 981 14.81 -29.84 36.56
N ILE A 982 13.96 -28.84 36.80
CA ILE A 982 13.97 -27.53 36.12
C ILE A 982 15.25 -26.77 36.51
N VAL A 983 15.95 -26.22 35.52
CA VAL A 983 17.22 -25.47 35.70
C VAL A 983 17.33 -24.21 34.83
N ALA A 984 16.41 -24.04 33.88
CA ALA A 984 16.42 -22.94 32.92
C ALA A 984 15.00 -22.46 32.60
N TRP A 985 14.89 -21.36 31.87
CA TRP A 985 13.65 -20.82 31.30
C TRP A 985 13.79 -20.70 29.78
N ASP A 986 12.77 -21.14 29.06
CA ASP A 986 12.68 -21.11 27.60
C ASP A 986 11.96 -19.85 27.11
N ILE A 987 12.47 -19.25 26.03
CA ILE A 987 11.84 -18.13 25.32
C ILE A 987 11.83 -18.45 23.82
N ASN A 988 10.75 -19.08 23.36
CA ASN A 988 10.55 -19.41 21.95
C ASN A 988 9.99 -18.20 21.19
N TYR A 989 10.80 -17.60 20.31
CA TYR A 989 10.40 -16.39 19.57
C TYR A 989 9.40 -16.67 18.44
N PHE A 990 9.21 -17.94 18.04
CA PHE A 990 8.32 -18.32 16.93
C PHE A 990 6.94 -18.82 17.42
N THR A 991 6.91 -19.75 18.37
CA THR A 991 5.65 -20.33 18.91
C THR A 991 5.15 -19.62 20.17
N PHE A 992 5.80 -18.54 20.58
CA PHE A 992 5.45 -17.70 21.74
C PHE A 992 5.45 -18.43 23.09
N ASP A 993 6.23 -19.50 23.20
CA ASP A 993 6.45 -20.17 24.48
C ASP A 993 7.29 -19.28 25.40
N PHE A 994 7.01 -19.39 26.70
CA PHE A 994 7.67 -18.66 27.78
C PHE A 994 7.46 -19.47 29.06
N ASN A 995 8.35 -20.42 29.33
CA ASN A 995 8.05 -21.53 30.25
C ASN A 995 9.31 -22.12 30.87
N SER A 996 9.15 -22.92 31.93
CA SER A 996 10.27 -23.59 32.60
C SER A 996 10.84 -24.74 31.77
N LEU A 997 12.17 -24.85 31.73
CA LEU A 997 12.91 -25.84 30.97
C LEU A 997 13.69 -26.79 31.89
N ASP A 998 13.54 -28.09 31.66
CA ASP A 998 14.26 -29.13 32.39
C ASP A 998 15.68 -29.36 31.85
N HIS A 999 16.53 -29.92 32.71
CA HIS A 999 17.95 -30.11 32.41
C HIS A 999 18.23 -31.00 31.17
N ALA A 1000 17.35 -31.93 30.78
CA ALA A 1000 17.61 -32.83 29.64
C ALA A 1000 17.50 -32.12 28.28
N ASN A 1001 17.11 -30.83 28.28
CA ASN A 1001 17.14 -29.94 27.12
C ASN A 1001 18.40 -29.04 27.05
N VAL A 1002 19.26 -29.05 28.08
CA VAL A 1002 20.46 -28.19 28.18
C VAL A 1002 21.70 -28.92 28.75
N PHE A 1003 21.60 -30.24 28.87
CA PHE A 1003 22.67 -31.18 29.18
C PHE A 1003 22.53 -32.41 28.26
N PRO A 1004 23.63 -33.14 28.00
CA PRO A 1004 23.56 -34.49 27.45
C PRO A 1004 22.66 -35.39 28.30
N LYS A 1005 21.92 -36.30 27.66
CA LYS A 1005 21.19 -37.37 28.37
C LYS A 1005 22.17 -38.27 29.15
N ASP A 1006 21.68 -38.85 30.24
CA ASP A 1006 22.45 -39.79 31.06
C ASP A 1006 23.12 -40.89 30.22
N GLY A 1007 24.45 -40.97 30.32
CA GLY A 1007 25.29 -41.89 29.54
C GLY A 1007 25.79 -41.37 28.19
N GLY A 1008 25.43 -40.15 27.77
CA GLY A 1008 25.91 -39.51 26.54
C GLY A 1008 26.82 -38.28 26.78
N GLY A 1009 27.63 -37.93 25.77
CA GLY A 1009 28.47 -36.73 25.79
C GLY A 1009 29.61 -36.75 26.82
N ASP A 1010 30.01 -35.56 27.30
CA ASP A 1010 31.03 -35.35 28.35
C ASP A 1010 30.41 -34.90 29.70
N GLY A 1011 29.08 -34.94 29.81
CA GLY A 1011 28.33 -34.49 31.00
C GLY A 1011 28.32 -32.96 31.25
N LYS A 1012 29.02 -32.15 30.45
CA LYS A 1012 28.99 -30.69 30.58
C LYS A 1012 27.68 -30.12 29.99
N SER A 1013 27.20 -29.01 30.55
CA SER A 1013 26.03 -28.30 30.02
C SER A 1013 26.27 -27.64 28.67
N ASP A 1014 25.19 -27.23 28.02
CA ASP A 1014 25.18 -26.21 26.97
C ASP A 1014 25.53 -24.81 27.57
N ALA A 1015 25.51 -23.74 26.77
CA ALA A 1015 25.71 -22.36 27.24
C ALA A 1015 24.54 -21.44 26.88
N CYS A 1016 24.03 -20.69 27.87
CA CYS A 1016 22.78 -19.93 27.82
C CYS A 1016 22.98 -18.54 28.48
N PHE A 1017 22.00 -17.64 28.34
CA PHE A 1017 22.04 -16.32 28.96
C PHE A 1017 21.75 -16.35 30.47
N ILE A 1018 22.07 -15.24 31.15
CA ILE A 1018 21.75 -15.01 32.57
C ILE A 1018 21.12 -13.62 32.72
N ARG A 1019 20.07 -13.53 33.55
CA ARG A 1019 19.41 -12.28 33.95
C ARG A 1019 19.39 -12.15 35.48
N CYS A 1020 19.61 -10.94 35.98
CA CYS A 1020 19.57 -10.64 37.41
C CYS A 1020 18.28 -9.94 37.85
N VAL A 1021 18.04 -10.02 39.15
CA VAL A 1021 16.98 -9.34 39.90
C VAL A 1021 17.53 -8.86 41.25
N GLU A 1022 16.87 -7.89 41.85
CA GLU A 1022 17.03 -7.53 43.27
C GLU A 1022 15.69 -7.74 44.01
N ASP A 1023 15.77 -8.13 45.29
CA ASP A 1023 14.62 -8.40 46.18
C ASP A 1023 14.13 -7.14 46.92
#